data_AF-A0A4R2T480-F1
#
_entry.id   AF-A0A4R2T480-F1
#
_cell.length_a   1.000
_cell.length_b   1.000
_cell.length_c   1.000
_cell.angle_alpha   90.00
_cell.angle_beta   90.00
_cell.angle_gamma   90.00
#
_symmetry.space_group_name_H-M   'P 1'
#
loop_
_entity.id
_entity.type
_entity.pdbx_description
1 polymer ?
#
loop_
_entity_poly.entity_id
_entity_poly.type
_entity_poly.pdbx_seq_one_letter_code
_entity_poly.pdbx_strand_id
1 'polypeptide(L)'
;MSTPLTADARPIRILFVFAWLVVGGEETEVRLLAQALDPTRYRIEVVACFRKDGMPEQTHAQLEAIGVPVDRTPYALGFDETVAYLASKLPAYDVVVSCQNVADIYPALERMHLRPPLIEHGGLVSEALAGPKHFTARYVGVCTSIRDAAASRMPGREHHAIEIPSMVDTRAFDPARRTLLRATLGIAEDVPLIGWLGRLDPKKRVEDFIEAAALVHARHPRARFVVIGGPDAFIPEYAVALRNRAHAFGLDTALTFLGDRDDVPDLLAALDIFVWLSRGEGMPHVIAEAGAARLPVIATRDNGSEQQIVDGISGLFVPHEDPPAVAAAITNLLENPTVRTRLGTALRAKVDGEYAVAAVVPRWEALFAEVLFDRPPLPRPTRLFRSFLQGGFESSTHRRAHDRKRVDVIAASHHDTLAAHDYSELAKLGILTVRDGVRWHLIERKPGCYDWSSLDRQLDAAKAIGTEVIWDLLHYGWPDDIDIWTPAFVTRFAAFAAAAARHIGPAAPGETRFYAPVNEISFFAWGGGDAAYLNPFAHSRGYELKVQLARASIAAMEAILAIDPAARFVHADPVINVITDPARPNDAPAAEGHRLAQYQAWDMIAGKAWPQIGGRAPLLDIVGVNFYHNNQWIHGGPPLAYDHPLSRPLHAILADAYARYGRPIFIAETGIEGSARPAWLRMILREVRIAQSLGVPVEGTCLYPILDHPGWDDDRYCPNGLLACSPIVSNRIPHAALADVIRTRPLLVNPESA
;
A
#
# COMPACT_ATOMS: atom_id res chain seq x y z
N MET A 1 -16.62 -20.84 11.67
CA MET A 1 -15.69 -21.99 11.74
C MET A 1 -14.33 -21.48 11.29
N SER A 2 -13.42 -21.28 12.24
CA SER A 2 -12.09 -20.74 12.02
C SER A 2 -11.17 -21.82 11.47
N THR A 3 -10.73 -21.68 10.23
CA THR A 3 -9.59 -22.44 9.70
C THR A 3 -8.37 -22.07 10.54
N PRO A 4 -7.57 -23.03 11.06
CA PRO A 4 -6.38 -22.69 11.83
C PRO A 4 -5.41 -21.93 10.94
N LEU A 5 -4.97 -20.75 11.38
CA LEU A 5 -3.86 -20.04 10.75
C LEU A 5 -2.64 -20.97 10.81
N THR A 6 -2.07 -21.30 9.64
CA THR A 6 -0.81 -22.05 9.57
C THR A 6 0.29 -21.24 10.26
N ALA A 7 1.30 -21.90 10.82
CA ALA A 7 2.43 -21.28 11.53
C ALA A 7 3.27 -20.29 10.69
N ASP A 8 2.86 -20.01 9.46
CA ASP A 8 3.51 -19.17 8.45
C ASP A 8 2.62 -17.97 8.02
N ALA A 9 1.46 -17.77 8.67
CA ALA A 9 0.52 -16.70 8.32
C ALA A 9 1.04 -15.33 8.81
N ARG A 10 1.38 -14.46 7.86
CA ARG A 10 1.70 -13.05 8.15
C ARG A 10 0.46 -12.32 8.71
N PRO A 11 0.63 -11.26 9.51
CA PRO A 11 -0.50 -10.43 9.94
C PRO A 11 -1.20 -9.80 8.73
N ILE A 12 -2.52 -9.65 8.85
CA ILE A 12 -3.37 -8.89 7.94
C ILE A 12 -2.98 -7.41 8.05
N ARG A 13 -2.59 -6.82 6.93
CA ARG A 13 -2.20 -5.41 6.86
C ARG A 13 -3.39 -4.56 6.47
N ILE A 14 -3.70 -3.60 7.30
CA ILE A 14 -4.84 -2.68 7.14
C ILE A 14 -4.29 -1.27 6.99
N LEU A 15 -4.60 -0.62 5.86
CA LEU A 15 -4.25 0.77 5.64
C LEU A 15 -5.46 1.65 5.91
N PHE A 16 -5.36 2.55 6.88
CA PHE A 16 -6.31 3.64 7.04
C PHE A 16 -5.85 4.85 6.22
N VAL A 17 -6.73 5.36 5.37
CA VAL A 17 -6.50 6.55 4.56
C VAL A 17 -7.44 7.63 5.05
N PHE A 18 -6.87 8.74 5.52
CA PHE A 18 -7.62 9.88 6.05
C PHE A 18 -7.53 11.06 5.11
N ALA A 19 -8.64 11.81 4.96
CA ALA A 19 -8.64 13.06 4.23
C ALA A 19 -7.69 14.04 4.93
N TRP A 20 -7.89 14.30 6.22
CA TRP A 20 -6.95 15.01 7.09
C TRP A 20 -6.85 14.25 8.42
N LEU A 21 -5.81 14.51 9.21
CA LEU A 21 -5.62 13.81 10.49
C LEU A 21 -5.57 14.85 11.62
N VAL A 22 -6.69 15.02 12.33
CA VAL A 22 -6.82 15.94 13.47
C VAL A 22 -7.46 15.23 14.65
N VAL A 23 -7.73 15.91 15.77
CA VAL A 23 -8.44 15.29 16.89
C VAL A 23 -9.92 15.17 16.53
N GLY A 24 -10.40 13.94 16.38
CA GLY A 24 -11.76 13.62 15.96
C GLY A 24 -12.17 12.20 16.32
N GLY A 25 -13.36 11.81 15.85
CA GLY A 25 -13.99 10.55 16.21
C GLY A 25 -13.36 9.36 15.49
N GLU A 26 -13.17 9.46 14.18
CA GLU A 26 -12.56 8.43 13.35
C GLU A 26 -11.07 8.23 13.70
N GLU A 27 -10.37 9.29 14.10
CA GLU A 27 -8.99 9.20 14.57
C GLU A 27 -8.88 8.48 15.92
N THR A 28 -9.86 8.70 16.81
CA THR A 28 -9.97 7.96 18.06
C THR A 28 -10.24 6.48 17.80
N GLU A 29 -11.08 6.17 16.82
CA GLU A 29 -11.41 4.80 16.42
C GLU A 29 -10.16 4.02 15.97
N VAL A 30 -9.35 4.56 15.06
CA VAL A 30 -8.13 3.89 14.59
C VAL A 30 -7.10 3.71 15.72
N ARG A 31 -7.00 4.68 16.64
CA ARG A 31 -6.13 4.56 17.82
C ARG A 31 -6.58 3.43 18.74
N LEU A 32 -7.87 3.34 19.05
CA LEU A 32 -8.42 2.29 19.90
C LEU A 32 -8.34 0.91 19.23
N LEU A 33 -8.55 0.82 17.91
CA LEU A 33 -8.35 -0.41 17.14
C LEU A 33 -6.89 -0.88 17.23
N ALA A 34 -5.93 0.02 17.01
CA ALA A 34 -4.52 -0.31 17.08
C ALA A 34 -4.08 -0.80 18.46
N GLN A 35 -4.70 -0.31 19.53
CA GLN A 35 -4.43 -0.76 20.91
C GLN A 35 -5.10 -2.09 21.26
N ALA A 36 -6.22 -2.43 20.61
CA ALA A 36 -7.06 -3.56 21.00
C ALA A 36 -6.91 -4.80 20.09
N LEU A 37 -6.56 -4.62 18.82
CA LEU A 37 -6.36 -5.74 17.90
C LEU A 37 -5.10 -6.52 18.25
N ASP A 38 -5.15 -7.84 18.08
CA ASP A 38 -4.00 -8.73 18.26
C ASP A 38 -2.90 -8.41 17.23
N PRO A 39 -1.71 -7.91 17.64
CA PRO A 39 -0.65 -7.52 16.72
C PRO A 39 0.00 -8.71 15.99
N THR A 40 -0.24 -9.94 16.44
CA THR A 40 0.17 -11.15 15.71
C THR A 40 -0.74 -11.45 14.52
N ARG A 41 -1.98 -10.93 14.54
CA ARG A 41 -3.00 -11.12 13.50
C ARG A 41 -3.21 -9.91 12.61
N TYR A 42 -3.05 -8.69 13.13
CA TYR A 42 -3.32 -7.45 12.41
C TYR A 42 -2.17 -6.46 12.54
N ARG A 43 -1.94 -5.68 11.48
CA ARG A 43 -1.00 -4.55 11.48
C ARG A 43 -1.66 -3.35 10.81
N ILE A 44 -1.77 -2.24 11.54
CA ILE A 44 -2.36 -1.00 11.07
C ILE A 44 -1.27 -0.01 10.64
N GLU A 45 -1.49 0.64 9.51
CA GLU A 45 -0.74 1.81 9.05
C GLU A 45 -1.72 2.92 8.64
N VAL A 46 -1.28 4.17 8.72
CA VAL A 46 -2.10 5.35 8.39
C VAL A 46 -1.43 6.15 7.28
N VAL A 47 -2.24 6.66 6.35
CA VAL A 47 -1.88 7.71 5.38
C VAL A 47 -2.81 8.89 5.60
N ALA A 48 -2.25 10.11 5.65
CA ALA A 48 -3.03 11.34 5.69
C ALA A 48 -2.82 12.13 4.38
N CYS A 49 -3.92 12.44 3.69
CA CYS A 49 -3.87 12.97 2.32
C CYS A 49 -3.74 14.49 2.24
N PHE A 50 -4.33 15.23 3.19
CA PHE A 50 -4.42 16.68 3.16
C PHE A 50 -3.89 17.32 4.45
N ARG A 51 -3.18 18.44 4.27
CA ARG A 51 -2.69 19.30 5.35
C ARG A 51 -3.01 20.75 5.02
N LYS A 52 -3.42 21.50 6.05
CA LYS A 52 -3.56 22.96 6.02
C LYS A 52 -2.72 23.57 7.13
N ASP A 53 -2.23 24.79 6.90
CA ASP A 53 -1.52 25.56 7.92
C ASP A 53 -2.36 25.71 9.19
N GLY A 54 -1.72 25.49 10.34
CA GLY A 54 -2.36 25.55 11.66
C GLY A 54 -3.05 24.26 12.13
N MET A 55 -3.07 23.19 11.33
CA MET A 55 -3.58 21.88 11.78
C MET A 55 -2.67 21.27 12.88
N PRO A 56 -3.23 20.76 13.98
CA PRO A 56 -2.45 20.13 15.06
C PRO A 56 -1.90 18.77 14.66
N GLU A 57 -0.71 18.41 15.15
CA GLU A 57 -0.07 17.10 14.92
C GLU A 57 -0.28 16.10 16.07
N GLN A 58 -1.16 16.42 17.01
CA GLN A 58 -1.41 15.62 18.22
C GLN A 58 -1.78 14.16 17.88
N THR A 59 -2.69 13.97 16.93
CA THR A 59 -3.12 12.62 16.52
C THR A 59 -1.98 11.82 15.91
N HIS A 60 -1.13 12.46 15.10
CA HIS A 60 0.04 11.78 14.53
C HIS A 60 0.96 11.26 15.63
N ALA A 61 1.31 12.12 16.60
CA ALA A 61 2.17 11.76 17.72
C ALA A 61 1.56 10.64 18.58
N GLN A 62 0.23 10.66 18.79
CA GLN A 62 -0.48 9.64 19.55
C GLN A 62 -0.42 8.26 18.87
N LEU A 63 -0.59 8.22 17.54
CA LEU A 63 -0.50 6.98 16.76
C LEU A 63 0.93 6.44 16.72
N GLU A 64 1.91 7.31 16.50
CA GLU A 64 3.31 6.92 16.48
C GLU A 64 3.80 6.40 17.84
N ALA A 65 3.32 7.00 18.95
CA ALA A 65 3.64 6.57 20.31
C ALA A 65 3.15 5.15 20.62
N ILE A 66 2.10 4.67 19.94
CA ILE A 66 1.60 3.29 20.07
C ILE A 66 2.10 2.37 18.94
N GLY A 67 3.06 2.83 18.14
CA GLY A 67 3.72 2.04 17.10
C GLY A 67 2.96 1.95 15.77
N VAL A 68 1.97 2.83 15.53
CA VAL A 68 1.27 2.92 14.24
C VAL A 68 1.99 3.93 13.34
N PRO A 69 2.58 3.50 12.21
CA PRO A 69 3.23 4.41 11.28
C PRO A 69 2.21 5.36 10.63
N VAL A 70 2.55 6.66 10.59
CA VAL A 70 1.75 7.68 9.90
C VAL A 70 2.53 8.24 8.73
N ASP A 71 2.12 7.85 7.53
CA ASP A 71 2.69 8.34 6.29
C ASP A 71 2.05 9.67 5.88
N ARG A 72 2.93 10.67 5.75
CA ARG A 72 2.59 12.08 5.48
C ARG A 72 3.03 12.51 4.08
N THR A 73 3.54 11.60 3.24
CA THR A 73 4.02 11.92 1.89
C THR A 73 3.00 12.74 1.07
N PRO A 74 1.68 12.45 1.09
CA PRO A 74 0.71 13.25 0.35
C PRO A 74 0.64 14.74 0.72
N TYR A 75 1.10 15.15 1.91
CA TYR A 75 1.10 16.57 2.30
C TYR A 75 1.96 17.45 1.40
N ALA A 76 2.93 16.87 0.69
CA ALA A 76 3.80 17.56 -0.25
C ALA A 76 3.34 17.40 -1.72
N LEU A 77 2.22 16.71 -1.97
CA LEU A 77 1.78 16.31 -3.30
C LEU A 77 0.53 17.08 -3.74
N GLY A 78 0.46 17.37 -5.05
CA GLY A 78 -0.79 17.78 -5.68
C GLY A 78 -1.79 16.63 -5.78
N PHE A 79 -3.04 16.92 -6.15
CA PHE A 79 -4.10 15.91 -6.27
C PHE A 79 -3.69 14.73 -7.18
N ASP A 80 -3.25 14.98 -8.41
CA ASP A 80 -2.87 13.92 -9.35
C ASP A 80 -1.69 13.06 -8.87
N GLU A 81 -0.77 13.67 -8.13
CA GLU A 81 0.39 13.02 -7.51
C GLU A 81 -0.05 12.16 -6.33
N THR A 82 -0.96 12.64 -5.48
CA THR A 82 -1.58 11.86 -4.40
C THR A 82 -2.33 10.65 -4.95
N VAL A 83 -3.09 10.83 -6.04
CA VAL A 83 -3.76 9.72 -6.73
C VAL A 83 -2.76 8.68 -7.24
N ALA A 84 -1.66 9.11 -7.86
CA ALA A 84 -0.60 8.19 -8.32
C ALA A 84 0.11 7.49 -7.17
N TYR A 85 0.40 8.21 -6.09
CA TYR A 85 1.01 7.70 -4.86
C TYR A 85 0.12 6.61 -4.25
N LEU A 86 -1.17 6.90 -4.03
CA LEU A 86 -2.14 5.94 -3.51
C LEU A 86 -2.22 4.71 -4.41
N ALA A 87 -2.33 4.88 -5.73
CA ALA A 87 -2.39 3.76 -6.67
C ALA A 87 -1.17 2.81 -6.58
N SER A 88 0.01 3.32 -6.19
CA SER A 88 1.22 2.51 -5.97
C SER A 88 1.29 1.87 -4.57
N LYS A 89 0.59 2.44 -3.58
CA LYS A 89 0.65 2.04 -2.17
C LYS A 89 -0.44 1.05 -1.78
N LEU A 90 -1.69 1.28 -2.21
CA LEU A 90 -2.84 0.45 -1.87
C LEU A 90 -2.66 -1.06 -2.18
N PRO A 91 -2.04 -1.50 -3.30
CA PRO A 91 -1.94 -2.93 -3.64
C PRO A 91 -1.21 -3.81 -2.62
N ALA A 92 -0.39 -3.20 -1.74
CA ALA A 92 0.42 -3.93 -0.76
C ALA A 92 -0.33 -4.29 0.54
N TYR A 93 -1.61 -3.93 0.64
CA TYR A 93 -2.44 -4.12 1.83
C TYR A 93 -3.56 -5.12 1.58
N ASP A 94 -3.98 -5.81 2.64
CA ASP A 94 -5.07 -6.78 2.57
C ASP A 94 -6.44 -6.09 2.60
N VAL A 95 -6.55 -4.99 3.35
CA VAL A 95 -7.75 -4.16 3.49
C VAL A 95 -7.37 -2.69 3.51
N VAL A 96 -8.19 -1.86 2.90
CA VAL A 96 -8.05 -0.40 2.95
C VAL A 96 -9.31 0.19 3.58
N VAL A 97 -9.14 1.04 4.59
CA VAL A 97 -10.23 1.78 5.25
C VAL A 97 -10.07 3.26 4.91
N SER A 98 -11.03 3.82 4.15
CA SER A 98 -11.06 5.25 3.82
C SER A 98 -11.96 5.99 4.79
N CYS A 99 -11.40 6.97 5.50
CA CYS A 99 -12.09 7.78 6.49
C CYS A 99 -12.36 9.18 5.94
N GLN A 100 -13.51 9.78 6.31
CA GLN A 100 -13.81 11.20 6.03
C GLN A 100 -13.89 11.54 4.53
N ASN A 101 -14.41 10.63 3.71
CA ASN A 101 -14.60 10.82 2.26
C ASN A 101 -13.33 11.30 1.52
N VAL A 102 -12.27 10.48 1.52
CA VAL A 102 -11.04 10.74 0.76
C VAL A 102 -11.34 10.79 -0.74
N ALA A 103 -11.27 11.97 -1.36
CA ALA A 103 -11.60 12.17 -2.77
C ALA A 103 -10.61 11.44 -3.71
N ASP A 104 -9.34 11.35 -3.32
CA ASP A 104 -8.24 10.79 -4.11
C ASP A 104 -8.30 9.26 -4.27
N ILE A 105 -9.03 8.57 -3.40
CA ILE A 105 -8.97 7.10 -3.33
C ILE A 105 -9.66 6.42 -4.51
N TYR A 106 -10.75 7.00 -5.01
CA TYR A 106 -11.51 6.47 -6.13
C TYR A 106 -10.72 6.51 -7.45
N PRO A 107 -10.20 7.68 -7.90
CA PRO A 107 -9.37 7.71 -9.11
C PRO A 107 -8.09 6.89 -8.95
N ALA A 108 -7.58 6.68 -7.73
CA ALA A 108 -6.46 5.77 -7.50
C ALA A 108 -6.85 4.32 -7.81
N LEU A 109 -8.00 3.86 -7.30
CA LEU A 109 -8.53 2.53 -7.59
C LEU A 109 -8.88 2.34 -9.07
N GLU A 110 -9.38 3.37 -9.76
CA GLU A 110 -9.65 3.34 -11.20
C GLU A 110 -8.39 3.03 -12.02
N ARG A 111 -7.21 3.52 -11.59
CA ARG A 111 -5.92 3.29 -12.24
C ARG A 111 -5.34 1.88 -12.02
N MET A 112 -5.93 1.09 -11.11
CA MET A 112 -5.39 -0.19 -10.66
C MET A 112 -6.11 -1.40 -11.26
N HIS A 113 -5.35 -2.43 -11.62
CA HIS A 113 -5.85 -3.74 -12.04
C HIS A 113 -6.01 -4.72 -10.86
N LEU A 114 -5.24 -4.52 -9.79
CA LEU A 114 -5.36 -5.26 -8.54
C LEU A 114 -5.81 -4.31 -7.45
N ARG A 115 -6.99 -4.56 -6.87
CA ARG A 115 -7.59 -3.68 -5.85
C ARG A 115 -7.77 -4.45 -4.54
N PRO A 116 -7.28 -3.94 -3.41
CA PRO A 116 -7.71 -4.44 -2.11
C PRO A 116 -9.19 -4.08 -1.88
N PRO A 117 -9.93 -4.84 -1.06
CA PRO A 117 -11.26 -4.44 -0.63
C PRO A 117 -11.21 -3.08 0.08
N LEU A 118 -12.05 -2.16 -0.36
CA LEU A 118 -12.23 -0.84 0.24
C LEU A 118 -13.39 -0.88 1.23
N ILE A 119 -13.10 -0.56 2.49
CA ILE A 119 -14.09 -0.18 3.49
C ILE A 119 -14.12 1.35 3.52
N GLU A 120 -15.28 1.95 3.39
CA GLU A 120 -15.45 3.36 3.74
C GLU A 120 -15.97 3.48 5.17
N HIS A 121 -15.47 4.44 5.92
CA HIS A 121 -15.91 4.75 7.28
C HIS A 121 -16.23 6.24 7.37
N GLY A 122 -17.46 6.58 7.75
CA GLY A 122 -17.92 7.96 7.81
C GLY A 122 -18.70 8.29 9.08
N GLY A 123 -18.44 9.51 9.57
CA GLY A 123 -19.08 10.11 10.73
C GLY A 123 -20.19 11.10 10.37
N LEU A 124 -20.40 11.40 9.08
CA LEU A 124 -21.41 12.35 8.63
C LEU A 124 -22.26 11.82 7.46
N VAL A 125 -23.54 12.22 7.43
CA VAL A 125 -24.45 11.92 6.32
C VAL A 125 -23.91 12.46 4.98
N SER A 126 -23.28 13.64 4.99
CA SER A 126 -22.66 14.22 3.79
C SER A 126 -21.53 13.37 3.22
N GLU A 127 -20.74 12.71 4.08
CA GLU A 127 -19.67 11.79 3.67
C GLU A 127 -20.25 10.51 3.08
N ALA A 128 -21.32 9.97 3.69
CA ALA A 128 -22.03 8.80 3.19
C ALA A 128 -22.66 9.03 1.81
N LEU A 129 -23.14 10.24 1.55
CA LEU A 129 -23.73 10.63 0.26
C LEU A 129 -22.71 11.03 -0.81
N ALA A 130 -21.43 11.21 -0.45
CA ALA A 130 -20.38 11.67 -1.34
C ALA A 130 -19.65 10.53 -2.05
N GLY A 131 -19.03 10.83 -3.19
CA GLY A 131 -18.20 9.89 -3.94
C GLY A 131 -18.98 8.71 -4.56
N PRO A 132 -18.38 8.02 -5.53
CA PRO A 132 -19.02 6.90 -6.19
C PRO A 132 -18.84 5.59 -5.40
N LYS A 133 -19.91 4.92 -4.96
CA LYS A 133 -19.81 3.72 -4.10
C LYS A 133 -19.47 2.40 -4.81
N HIS A 134 -19.05 2.42 -6.07
CA HIS A 134 -18.91 1.21 -6.89
C HIS A 134 -17.67 0.36 -6.55
N PHE A 135 -16.64 0.94 -5.92
CA PHE A 135 -15.50 0.19 -5.37
C PHE A 135 -15.61 -0.11 -3.87
N THR A 136 -16.60 0.46 -3.20
CA THR A 136 -16.85 0.26 -1.77
C THR A 136 -17.35 -1.16 -1.53
N ALA A 137 -16.51 -2.01 -0.93
CA ALA A 137 -16.86 -3.37 -0.54
C ALA A 137 -17.88 -3.34 0.61
N ARG A 138 -17.62 -2.51 1.62
CA ARG A 138 -18.50 -2.23 2.75
C ARG A 138 -18.43 -0.75 3.12
N TYR A 139 -19.56 -0.20 3.55
CA TYR A 139 -19.60 1.13 4.16
C TYR A 139 -19.95 0.99 5.63
N VAL A 140 -19.17 1.61 6.51
CA VAL A 140 -19.40 1.65 7.95
C VAL A 140 -19.91 3.04 8.32
N GLY A 141 -21.18 3.12 8.70
CA GLY A 141 -21.75 4.30 9.33
C GLY A 141 -21.71 4.16 10.84
N VAL A 142 -21.32 5.23 11.55
CA VAL A 142 -21.29 5.24 13.02
C VAL A 142 -22.67 5.24 13.67
N CYS A 143 -23.73 5.48 12.89
CA CYS A 143 -25.11 5.54 13.35
C CYS A 143 -26.08 5.12 12.23
N THR A 144 -27.34 4.86 12.58
CA THR A 144 -28.35 4.37 11.63
C THR A 144 -28.58 5.33 10.45
N SER A 145 -28.66 6.64 10.69
CA SER A 145 -28.92 7.59 9.60
C SER A 145 -27.76 7.69 8.59
N ILE A 146 -26.52 7.52 9.05
CA ILE A 146 -25.34 7.48 8.17
C ILE A 146 -25.30 6.17 7.38
N ARG A 147 -25.56 5.04 8.03
CA ARG A 147 -25.70 3.74 7.36
C ARG A 147 -26.75 3.83 6.25
N ASP A 148 -27.93 4.37 6.56
CA ASP A 148 -29.05 4.46 5.60
C ASP A 148 -28.73 5.43 4.45
N ALA A 149 -28.04 6.53 4.73
CA ALA A 149 -27.54 7.44 3.71
C ALA A 149 -26.56 6.74 2.75
N ALA A 150 -25.64 5.93 3.27
CA ALA A 150 -24.72 5.16 2.43
C ALA A 150 -25.46 4.08 1.63
N ALA A 151 -26.40 3.35 2.26
CA ALA A 151 -27.22 2.35 1.61
C ALA A 151 -27.97 2.93 0.40
N SER A 152 -28.49 4.15 0.52
CA SER A 152 -29.18 4.86 -0.58
C SER A 152 -28.29 5.13 -1.81
N ARG A 153 -26.96 5.05 -1.66
CA ARG A 153 -25.96 5.22 -2.73
C ARG A 153 -25.37 3.89 -3.22
N MET A 154 -25.86 2.75 -2.72
CA MET A 154 -25.39 1.42 -3.06
C MET A 154 -26.52 0.54 -3.61
N PRO A 155 -27.20 0.93 -4.71
CA PRO A 155 -28.34 0.18 -5.23
C PRO A 155 -27.98 -1.28 -5.56
N GLY A 156 -28.78 -2.23 -5.08
CA GLY A 156 -28.54 -3.67 -5.18
C GLY A 156 -27.48 -4.23 -4.21
N ARG A 157 -26.88 -3.37 -3.39
CA ARG A 157 -25.88 -3.70 -2.36
C ARG A 157 -26.15 -2.90 -1.08
N GLU A 158 -27.40 -2.56 -0.81
CA GLU A 158 -27.82 -1.73 0.32
C GLU A 158 -27.38 -2.36 1.66
N HIS A 159 -27.42 -3.69 1.74
CA HIS A 159 -26.97 -4.48 2.89
C HIS A 159 -25.45 -4.45 3.14
N HIS A 160 -24.65 -3.93 2.20
CA HIS A 160 -23.21 -3.70 2.41
C HIS A 160 -22.92 -2.41 3.19
N ALA A 161 -23.92 -1.54 3.39
CA ALA A 161 -23.84 -0.46 4.36
C ALA A 161 -24.25 -1.01 5.74
N ILE A 162 -23.30 -1.00 6.68
CA ILE A 162 -23.47 -1.54 8.02
C ILE A 162 -23.26 -0.45 9.07
N GLU A 163 -23.81 -0.68 10.25
CA GLU A 163 -23.57 0.16 11.40
C GLU A 163 -22.48 -0.47 12.26
N ILE A 164 -21.42 0.27 12.55
CA ILE A 164 -20.49 -0.02 13.65
C ILE A 164 -20.29 1.32 14.37
N PRO A 165 -20.80 1.46 15.61
CA PRO A 165 -20.71 2.72 16.32
C PRO A 165 -19.27 2.98 16.72
N SER A 166 -18.95 4.25 16.94
CA SER A 166 -17.65 4.60 17.50
C SER A 166 -17.48 4.06 18.92
N MET A 167 -16.24 3.75 19.30
CA MET A 167 -15.96 3.17 20.62
C MET A 167 -15.29 4.11 21.61
N VAL A 168 -15.45 3.77 22.89
CA VAL A 168 -14.81 4.43 24.03
C VAL A 168 -14.09 3.41 24.92
N ASP A 169 -12.88 3.73 25.39
CA ASP A 169 -12.20 2.93 26.41
C ASP A 169 -12.74 3.27 27.80
N THR A 170 -13.68 2.46 28.28
CA THR A 170 -14.35 2.70 29.57
C THR A 170 -13.43 2.56 30.79
N ARG A 171 -12.21 2.03 30.62
CA ARG A 171 -11.19 1.93 31.67
C ARG A 171 -10.44 3.24 31.89
N ALA A 172 -10.46 4.15 30.92
CA ALA A 172 -9.83 5.47 31.07
C ALA A 172 -10.56 6.37 32.08
N PHE A 173 -11.82 6.07 32.38
CA PHE A 173 -12.70 6.87 33.24
C PHE A 173 -12.73 6.31 34.67
N ASP A 174 -11.66 6.56 35.43
CA ASP A 174 -11.50 6.07 36.80
C ASP A 174 -12.19 6.99 37.83
N PRO A 175 -13.25 6.56 38.53
CA PRO A 175 -13.90 7.35 39.56
C PRO A 175 -12.97 7.78 40.71
N ALA A 176 -11.88 7.05 40.97
CA ALA A 176 -10.94 7.37 42.04
C ALA A 176 -10.19 8.70 41.81
N ARG A 177 -10.12 9.18 40.57
CA ARG A 177 -9.43 10.43 40.21
C ARG A 177 -10.27 11.68 40.44
N ARG A 178 -11.58 11.51 40.66
CA ARG A 178 -12.54 12.59 40.88
C ARG A 178 -12.06 13.59 41.94
N THR A 179 -11.69 13.11 43.13
CA THR A 179 -11.35 13.99 44.25
C THR A 179 -10.10 14.80 44.01
N LEU A 180 -9.09 14.19 43.40
CA LEU A 180 -7.87 14.90 43.04
C LEU A 180 -8.18 16.02 42.04
N LEU A 181 -8.93 15.72 40.97
CA LEU A 181 -9.18 16.69 39.93
C LEU A 181 -10.09 17.83 40.41
N ARG A 182 -11.11 17.54 41.20
CA ARG A 182 -11.96 18.57 41.81
C ARG A 182 -11.16 19.51 42.70
N ALA A 183 -10.20 18.99 43.47
CA ALA A 183 -9.28 19.82 44.25
C ALA A 183 -8.43 20.75 43.37
N THR A 184 -7.91 20.25 42.22
CA THR A 184 -7.13 21.10 41.29
C THR A 184 -7.97 22.18 40.61
N LEU A 185 -9.27 21.96 40.46
CA LEU A 185 -10.22 22.94 39.92
C LEU A 185 -10.76 23.90 41.00
N GLY A 186 -10.38 23.72 42.28
CA GLY A 186 -10.91 24.51 43.40
C GLY A 186 -12.38 24.22 43.72
N ILE A 187 -12.87 23.02 43.37
CA ILE A 187 -14.26 22.60 43.56
C ILE A 187 -14.31 21.62 44.74
N ALA A 188 -15.12 21.94 45.77
CA ALA A 188 -15.34 21.02 46.89
C ALA A 188 -16.22 19.82 46.48
N GLU A 189 -16.11 18.67 47.16
CA GLU A 189 -16.85 17.45 46.81
C GLU A 189 -18.37 17.59 46.79
N ASP A 190 -18.92 18.44 47.66
CA ASP A 190 -20.37 18.64 47.79
C ASP A 190 -20.92 19.74 46.87
N VAL A 191 -20.07 20.39 46.08
CA VAL A 191 -20.41 21.49 45.16
C VAL A 191 -20.81 20.93 43.80
N PRO A 192 -22.06 21.07 43.32
CA PRO A 192 -22.42 20.49 42.02
C PRO A 192 -21.62 21.11 40.87
N LEU A 193 -21.00 20.25 40.04
CA LEU A 193 -20.21 20.64 38.88
C LEU A 193 -20.89 20.18 37.59
N ILE A 194 -21.29 21.12 36.74
CA ILE A 194 -21.95 20.84 35.46
C ILE A 194 -20.97 21.15 34.34
N GLY A 195 -20.78 20.23 33.41
CA GLY A 195 -19.81 20.39 32.34
C GLY A 195 -20.42 20.33 30.94
N TRP A 196 -19.78 21.06 30.05
CA TRP A 196 -19.92 20.95 28.60
C TRP A 196 -18.52 20.67 28.00
N LEU A 197 -18.43 19.78 27.02
CA LEU A 197 -17.17 19.35 26.40
C LEU A 197 -17.27 19.38 24.88
N GLY A 198 -16.29 20.02 24.22
CA GLY A 198 -16.06 19.92 22.80
C GLY A 198 -15.33 21.13 22.21
N ARG A 199 -14.89 21.02 20.96
CA ARG A 199 -14.42 22.18 20.17
C ARG A 199 -15.47 23.29 20.17
N LEU A 200 -15.09 24.55 20.40
CA LEU A 200 -16.00 25.69 20.43
C LEU A 200 -16.48 26.04 19.01
N ASP A 201 -17.57 25.38 18.61
CA ASP A 201 -18.22 25.47 17.30
C ASP A 201 -19.65 25.99 17.50
N PRO A 202 -20.10 27.00 16.73
CA PRO A 202 -21.48 27.50 16.80
C PRO A 202 -22.55 26.41 16.69
N LYS A 203 -22.31 25.33 15.94
CA LYS A 203 -23.27 24.22 15.81
C LYS A 203 -23.50 23.45 17.13
N LYS A 204 -22.60 23.61 18.11
CA LYS A 204 -22.67 22.93 19.42
C LYS A 204 -23.30 23.77 20.52
N ARG A 205 -23.68 25.02 20.20
CA ARG A 205 -24.57 25.87 21.00
C ARG A 205 -24.10 26.07 22.45
N VAL A 206 -22.82 26.42 22.63
CA VAL A 206 -22.27 26.68 23.98
C VAL A 206 -22.93 27.88 24.64
N GLU A 207 -23.43 28.84 23.86
CA GLU A 207 -24.21 29.98 24.34
C GLU A 207 -25.47 29.55 25.11
N ASP A 208 -26.13 28.48 24.69
CA ASP A 208 -27.35 27.99 25.34
C ASP A 208 -27.00 27.35 26.69
N PHE A 209 -25.83 26.70 26.79
CA PHE A 209 -25.29 26.22 28.06
C PHE A 209 -24.95 27.36 29.04
N ILE A 210 -24.34 28.44 28.55
CA ILE A 210 -24.01 29.63 29.36
C ILE A 210 -25.29 30.32 29.88
N GLU A 211 -26.30 30.47 29.04
CA GLU A 211 -27.58 31.06 29.44
C GLU A 211 -28.31 30.19 30.46
N ALA A 212 -28.31 28.87 30.27
CA ALA A 212 -28.85 27.94 31.25
C ALA A 212 -28.09 28.02 32.58
N ALA A 213 -26.76 28.15 32.53
CA ALA A 213 -25.93 28.31 33.72
C ALA A 213 -26.31 29.57 34.52
N ALA A 214 -26.61 30.69 33.86
CA ALA A 214 -27.10 31.91 34.52
C ALA A 214 -28.42 31.68 35.27
N LEU A 215 -29.38 31.02 34.62
CA LEU A 215 -30.69 30.70 35.21
C LEU A 215 -30.57 29.75 36.41
N VAL A 216 -29.71 28.72 36.29
CA VAL A 216 -29.45 27.77 37.38
C VAL A 216 -28.71 28.43 38.52
N HIS A 217 -27.68 29.25 38.24
CA HIS A 217 -26.87 29.92 39.27
C HIS A 217 -27.72 30.87 40.14
N ALA A 218 -28.70 31.55 39.54
CA ALA A 218 -29.65 32.39 40.28
C ALA A 218 -30.48 31.62 41.33
N ARG A 219 -30.76 30.33 41.09
CA ARG A 219 -31.52 29.45 42.00
C ARG A 219 -30.62 28.59 42.90
N HIS A 220 -29.44 28.22 42.42
CA HIS A 220 -28.46 27.37 43.09
C HIS A 220 -27.08 28.05 43.05
N PRO A 221 -26.80 29.04 43.91
CA PRO A 221 -25.57 29.84 43.85
C PRO A 221 -24.28 29.04 44.14
N ARG A 222 -24.41 27.82 44.70
CA ARG A 222 -23.29 26.90 44.85
C ARG A 222 -22.96 26.10 43.58
N ALA A 223 -23.84 26.03 42.59
CA ALA A 223 -23.54 25.31 41.35
C ALA A 223 -22.34 25.95 40.62
N ARG A 224 -21.51 25.11 40.02
CA ARG A 224 -20.34 25.52 39.22
C ARG A 224 -20.42 24.89 37.85
N PHE A 225 -19.90 25.60 36.86
CA PHE A 225 -19.98 25.25 35.46
C PHE A 225 -18.60 25.24 34.82
N VAL A 226 -18.34 24.28 33.95
CA VAL A 226 -17.09 24.21 33.20
C VAL A 226 -17.35 24.00 31.71
N VAL A 227 -16.63 24.76 30.90
CA VAL A 227 -16.57 24.58 29.44
C VAL A 227 -15.18 24.04 29.11
N ILE A 228 -15.15 22.81 28.61
CA ILE A 228 -13.93 22.07 28.27
C ILE A 228 -13.78 22.04 26.74
N GLY A 229 -12.64 22.51 26.23
CA GLY A 229 -12.35 22.63 24.80
C GLY A 229 -11.96 24.05 24.38
N GLY A 230 -11.10 24.14 23.37
CA GLY A 230 -10.56 25.38 22.83
C GLY A 230 -11.30 25.94 21.62
N PRO A 231 -10.87 27.13 21.14
CA PRO A 231 -11.45 27.78 19.98
C PRO A 231 -11.32 26.91 18.73
N ASP A 232 -12.33 26.96 17.86
CA ASP A 232 -12.14 26.49 16.51
C ASP A 232 -11.06 27.32 15.79
N ALA A 233 -10.12 26.65 15.13
CA ALA A 233 -9.00 27.30 14.45
C ALA A 233 -9.43 28.27 13.33
N PHE A 234 -10.64 28.09 12.78
CA PHE A 234 -11.19 28.91 11.71
C PHE A 234 -12.18 29.97 12.22
N ILE A 235 -12.60 29.93 13.49
CA ILE A 235 -13.56 30.88 14.10
C ILE A 235 -13.14 31.25 15.54
N PRO A 236 -11.93 31.79 15.77
CA PRO A 236 -11.43 32.10 17.12
C PRO A 236 -12.26 33.17 17.85
N GLU A 237 -12.92 34.07 17.12
CA GLU A 237 -13.77 35.13 17.66
C GLU A 237 -15.00 34.60 18.41
N TYR A 238 -15.48 33.41 18.06
CA TYR A 238 -16.62 32.80 18.74
C TYR A 238 -16.29 32.49 20.21
N ALA A 239 -15.07 32.02 20.51
CA ALA A 239 -14.64 31.80 21.88
C ALA A 239 -14.58 33.10 22.71
N VAL A 240 -14.23 34.22 22.09
CA VAL A 240 -14.24 35.55 22.74
C VAL A 240 -15.68 35.97 23.03
N ALA A 241 -16.59 35.78 22.07
CA ALA A 241 -18.00 36.09 22.24
C ALA A 241 -18.64 35.28 23.40
N LEU A 242 -18.29 34.00 23.54
CA LEU A 242 -18.77 33.15 24.64
C LEU A 242 -18.30 33.66 26.02
N ARG A 243 -17.02 34.06 26.16
CA ARG A 243 -16.49 34.63 27.41
C ARG A 243 -17.18 35.95 27.77
N ASN A 244 -17.35 36.84 26.79
CA ASN A 244 -18.06 38.11 26.98
C ASN A 244 -19.52 37.88 27.39
N ARG A 245 -20.18 36.86 26.82
CA ARG A 245 -21.54 36.47 27.19
C ARG A 245 -21.61 35.98 28.64
N ALA A 246 -20.68 35.12 29.06
CA ALA A 246 -20.61 34.65 30.46
C ALA A 246 -20.40 35.81 31.45
N HIS A 247 -19.50 36.74 31.14
CA HIS A 247 -19.28 37.95 31.93
C HIS A 247 -20.53 38.84 31.99
N ALA A 248 -21.22 39.04 30.86
CA ALA A 248 -22.46 39.82 30.82
C ALA A 248 -23.59 39.23 31.68
N PHE A 249 -23.60 37.90 31.86
CA PHE A 249 -24.50 37.20 32.78
C PHE A 249 -24.00 37.13 34.23
N GLY A 250 -22.84 37.73 34.54
CA GLY A 250 -22.27 37.74 35.89
C GLY A 250 -21.72 36.38 36.36
N LEU A 251 -21.29 35.52 35.44
CA LEU A 251 -20.84 34.16 35.73
C LEU A 251 -19.34 34.03 36.03
N ASP A 252 -18.59 35.13 36.18
CA ASP A 252 -17.12 35.10 36.29
C ASP A 252 -16.58 34.23 37.44
N THR A 253 -17.39 34.05 38.50
CA THR A 253 -17.04 33.21 39.67
C THR A 253 -17.72 31.83 39.66
N ALA A 254 -18.61 31.59 38.69
CA ALA A 254 -19.45 30.41 38.64
C ALA A 254 -19.16 29.51 37.42
N LEU A 255 -18.66 30.07 36.31
CA LEU A 255 -18.34 29.37 35.08
C LEU A 255 -16.87 29.54 34.72
N THR A 256 -16.18 28.43 34.45
CA THR A 256 -14.77 28.42 34.05
C THR A 256 -14.58 27.83 32.66
N PHE A 257 -13.85 28.53 31.80
CA PHE A 257 -13.38 28.00 30.53
C PHE A 257 -12.00 27.36 30.73
N LEU A 258 -11.89 26.04 30.53
CA LEU A 258 -10.64 25.31 30.73
C LEU A 258 -9.76 25.26 29.48
N GLY A 259 -10.30 25.61 28.31
CA GLY A 259 -9.60 25.49 27.04
C GLY A 259 -9.35 24.03 26.65
N ASP A 260 -8.40 23.80 25.76
CA ASP A 260 -8.00 22.45 25.34
C ASP A 260 -7.32 21.70 26.49
N ARG A 261 -7.73 20.44 26.68
CA ARG A 261 -7.29 19.56 27.77
C ARG A 261 -7.03 18.15 27.24
N ASP A 262 -6.01 17.49 27.77
CA ASP A 262 -5.60 16.13 27.45
C ASP A 262 -6.09 15.08 28.48
N ASP A 263 -6.54 15.53 29.65
CA ASP A 263 -7.09 14.73 30.75
C ASP A 263 -8.63 14.66 30.76
N VAL A 264 -9.25 14.66 29.57
CA VAL A 264 -10.70 14.61 29.38
C VAL A 264 -11.39 13.50 30.19
N PRO A 265 -10.86 12.25 30.28
CA PRO A 265 -11.48 11.21 31.10
C PRO A 265 -11.60 11.58 32.58
N ASP A 266 -10.58 12.23 33.13
CA ASP A 266 -10.55 12.66 34.53
C ASP A 266 -11.54 13.82 34.72
N LEU A 267 -11.57 14.78 33.76
CA LEU A 267 -12.49 15.92 33.78
C LEU A 267 -13.94 15.48 33.78
N LEU A 268 -14.31 14.51 32.93
CA LEU A 268 -15.65 13.95 32.92
C LEU A 268 -15.96 13.21 34.23
N ALA A 269 -15.02 12.45 34.80
CA ALA A 269 -15.21 11.80 36.10
C ALA A 269 -15.42 12.80 37.27
N ALA A 270 -14.95 14.05 37.12
CA ALA A 270 -15.14 15.11 38.11
C ALA A 270 -16.52 15.78 38.06
N LEU A 271 -17.26 15.64 36.95
CA LEU A 271 -18.58 16.27 36.77
C LEU A 271 -19.69 15.55 37.55
N ASP A 272 -20.79 16.25 37.76
CA ASP A 272 -22.04 15.70 38.29
C ASP A 272 -23.11 15.58 37.20
N ILE A 273 -23.13 16.51 36.24
CA ILE A 273 -24.08 16.53 35.11
C ILE A 273 -23.31 16.94 33.85
N PHE A 274 -23.56 16.23 32.74
CA PHE A 274 -23.02 16.58 31.43
C PHE A 274 -24.11 17.14 30.52
N VAL A 275 -23.79 18.18 29.75
CA VAL A 275 -24.71 18.86 28.84
C VAL A 275 -24.16 18.89 27.41
N TRP A 276 -24.97 18.45 26.44
CA TRP A 276 -24.60 18.38 25.01
C TRP A 276 -25.72 18.89 24.09
N LEU A 277 -25.54 20.06 23.47
CA LEU A 277 -26.62 20.79 22.79
C LEU A 277 -26.45 20.90 21.27
N SER A 278 -25.70 19.97 20.66
CA SER A 278 -25.29 20.09 19.27
C SER A 278 -26.36 19.70 18.24
N ARG A 279 -26.15 20.13 16.99
CA ARG A 279 -26.89 19.74 15.79
C ARG A 279 -25.95 19.18 14.71
N GLY A 280 -26.47 18.26 13.90
CA GLY A 280 -25.80 17.69 12.74
C GLY A 280 -24.63 16.78 13.12
N GLU A 281 -24.71 16.11 14.27
CA GLU A 281 -23.69 15.15 14.70
C GLU A 281 -24.11 13.73 14.29
N GLY A 282 -23.18 12.97 13.69
CA GLY A 282 -23.42 11.57 13.36
C GLY A 282 -23.61 10.72 14.61
N MET A 283 -22.56 10.64 15.42
CA MET A 283 -22.58 10.04 16.75
C MET A 283 -21.62 10.81 17.67
N PRO A 284 -22.12 11.59 18.64
CA PRO A 284 -21.24 12.35 19.52
C PRO A 284 -20.47 11.43 20.48
N HIS A 285 -19.15 11.39 20.31
CA HIS A 285 -18.24 10.61 21.18
C HIS A 285 -18.40 11.00 22.65
N VAL A 286 -18.56 12.30 22.92
CA VAL A 286 -18.68 12.86 24.26
C VAL A 286 -19.85 12.30 25.07
N ILE A 287 -20.93 11.82 24.42
CA ILE A 287 -22.04 11.15 25.13
C ILE A 287 -21.61 9.75 25.60
N ALA A 288 -20.88 9.00 24.77
CA ALA A 288 -20.32 7.71 25.16
C ALA A 288 -19.25 7.86 26.25
N GLU A 289 -18.41 8.90 26.17
CA GLU A 289 -17.43 9.26 27.21
C GLU A 289 -18.12 9.65 28.53
N ALA A 290 -19.17 10.47 28.48
CA ALA A 290 -19.97 10.82 29.65
C ALA A 290 -20.63 9.58 30.29
N GLY A 291 -21.13 8.66 29.45
CA GLY A 291 -21.63 7.37 29.90
C GLY A 291 -20.56 6.49 30.54
N ALA A 292 -19.35 6.45 29.97
CA ALA A 292 -18.20 5.80 30.57
C ALA A 292 -17.87 6.41 31.95
N ALA A 293 -17.98 7.73 32.09
CA ALA A 293 -17.85 8.44 33.37
C ALA A 293 -19.07 8.31 34.32
N ARG A 294 -20.11 7.56 33.94
CA ARG A 294 -21.37 7.36 34.71
C ARG A 294 -22.14 8.66 34.96
N LEU A 295 -22.07 9.63 34.05
CA LEU A 295 -22.77 10.91 34.16
C LEU A 295 -24.20 10.81 33.59
N PRO A 296 -25.20 11.46 34.21
CA PRO A 296 -26.42 11.78 33.48
C PRO A 296 -26.09 12.80 32.38
N VAL A 297 -26.69 12.60 31.20
CA VAL A 297 -26.54 13.51 30.06
C VAL A 297 -27.85 14.23 29.81
N ILE A 298 -27.78 15.56 29.69
CA ILE A 298 -28.84 16.40 29.12
C ILE A 298 -28.42 16.71 27.69
N ALA A 299 -29.21 16.29 26.71
CA ALA A 299 -28.88 16.46 25.30
C ALA A 299 -30.02 17.05 24.48
N THR A 300 -29.71 17.61 23.33
CA THR A 300 -30.68 17.85 22.27
C THR A 300 -30.85 16.62 21.39
N ARG A 301 -32.05 16.43 20.83
CA ARG A 301 -32.36 15.30 19.93
C ARG A 301 -31.68 15.49 18.58
N ASP A 302 -30.84 14.53 18.21
CA ASP A 302 -30.13 14.48 16.94
C ASP A 302 -29.70 13.03 16.63
N ASN A 303 -29.37 12.75 15.37
CA ASN A 303 -29.08 11.42 14.82
C ASN A 303 -28.55 10.38 15.84
N GLY A 304 -27.27 10.46 16.19
CA GLY A 304 -26.65 9.49 17.09
C GLY A 304 -26.95 9.70 18.57
N SER A 305 -27.33 10.92 18.99
CA SER A 305 -27.70 11.13 20.39
C SER A 305 -28.98 10.38 20.75
N GLU A 306 -29.94 10.28 19.81
CA GLU A 306 -31.16 9.48 19.97
C GLU A 306 -30.90 7.96 20.01
N GLN A 307 -29.81 7.49 19.42
CA GLN A 307 -29.39 6.09 19.57
C GLN A 307 -28.67 5.87 20.92
N GLN A 308 -27.85 6.82 21.37
CA GLN A 308 -27.08 6.69 22.61
C GLN A 308 -27.93 6.88 23.87
N ILE A 309 -28.93 7.77 23.84
CA ILE A 309 -29.76 8.15 24.99
C ILE A 309 -31.20 7.64 24.83
N VAL A 310 -31.70 7.02 25.88
CA VAL A 310 -33.13 6.73 26.03
C VAL A 310 -33.70 7.71 27.05
N ASP A 311 -34.62 8.57 26.58
CA ASP A 311 -35.17 9.69 27.34
C ASP A 311 -35.78 9.24 28.68
N GLY A 312 -35.40 9.90 29.78
CA GLY A 312 -35.84 9.56 31.14
C GLY A 312 -35.24 8.27 31.74
N ILE A 313 -34.47 7.51 30.96
CA ILE A 313 -33.86 6.23 31.36
C ILE A 313 -32.34 6.34 31.47
N SER A 314 -31.65 6.78 30.41
CA SER A 314 -30.19 6.94 30.37
C SER A 314 -29.73 8.38 30.10
N GLY A 315 -30.67 9.32 30.02
CA GLY A 315 -30.41 10.75 29.86
C GLY A 315 -31.72 11.52 29.73
N LEU A 316 -31.64 12.82 29.46
CA LEU A 316 -32.80 13.69 29.26
C LEU A 316 -32.64 14.44 27.95
N PHE A 317 -33.70 14.48 27.14
CA PHE A 317 -33.76 15.35 25.98
C PHE A 317 -34.40 16.69 26.29
N VAL A 318 -33.86 17.75 25.70
CA VAL A 318 -34.42 19.11 25.70
C VAL A 318 -34.60 19.62 24.28
N PRO A 319 -35.51 20.58 24.05
CA PRO A 319 -35.62 21.26 22.77
C PRO A 319 -34.31 21.97 22.40
N HIS A 320 -34.04 22.10 21.11
CA HIS A 320 -32.93 22.92 20.64
C HIS A 320 -33.19 24.40 20.89
N GLU A 321 -32.13 25.17 21.15
CA GLU A 321 -32.20 26.64 21.30
C GLU A 321 -33.14 27.09 22.44
N ASP A 322 -33.27 26.26 23.48
CA ASP A 322 -34.12 26.52 24.65
C ASP A 322 -33.30 26.45 25.96
N PRO A 323 -32.49 27.48 26.27
CA PRO A 323 -31.74 27.56 27.52
C PRO A 323 -32.62 27.41 28.78
N PRO A 324 -33.85 27.94 28.86
CA PRO A 324 -34.77 27.65 29.97
C PRO A 324 -35.06 26.17 30.19
N ALA A 325 -35.28 25.39 29.13
CA ALA A 325 -35.47 23.94 29.24
C ALA A 325 -34.21 23.22 29.72
N VAL A 326 -33.03 23.62 29.23
CA VAL A 326 -31.73 23.11 29.71
C VAL A 326 -31.58 23.39 31.21
N ALA A 327 -31.87 24.62 31.65
CA ALA A 327 -31.81 25.02 33.06
C ALA A 327 -32.77 24.21 33.93
N ALA A 328 -34.01 24.00 33.47
CA ALA A 328 -35.00 23.19 34.17
C ALA A 328 -34.55 21.74 34.35
N ALA A 329 -33.95 21.13 33.32
CA ALA A 329 -33.39 19.79 33.38
C ALA A 329 -32.20 19.70 34.36
N ILE A 330 -31.29 20.70 34.34
CA ILE A 330 -30.18 20.78 35.30
C ILE A 330 -30.73 20.89 36.73
N THR A 331 -31.65 21.82 37.00
CA THR A 331 -32.27 22.00 38.32
C THR A 331 -32.92 20.71 38.82
N ASN A 332 -33.67 20.01 37.95
CA ASN A 332 -34.28 18.73 38.31
C ASN A 332 -33.23 17.69 38.76
N LEU A 333 -32.10 17.57 38.06
CA LEU A 333 -31.02 16.64 38.43
C LEU A 333 -30.21 17.09 39.66
N LEU A 334 -30.14 18.39 39.94
CA LEU A 334 -29.55 18.93 41.16
C LEU A 334 -30.41 18.60 42.38
N GLU A 335 -31.73 18.76 42.25
CA GLU A 335 -32.71 18.53 43.32
C GLU A 335 -33.00 17.02 43.54
N ASN A 336 -32.71 16.16 42.55
CA ASN A 336 -32.97 14.72 42.63
C ASN A 336 -31.71 13.86 42.40
N PRO A 337 -30.80 13.74 43.39
CA PRO A 337 -29.56 12.95 43.26
C PRO A 337 -29.78 11.49 42.87
N THR A 338 -30.84 10.84 43.36
CA THR A 338 -31.19 9.46 43.01
C THR A 338 -31.50 9.31 41.52
N VAL A 339 -32.18 10.30 40.91
CA VAL A 339 -32.45 10.31 39.47
C VAL A 339 -31.14 10.48 38.70
N ARG A 340 -30.28 11.41 39.12
CA ARG A 340 -28.94 11.62 38.54
C ARG A 340 -28.12 10.32 38.52
N THR A 341 -27.99 9.63 39.65
CA THR A 341 -27.25 8.36 39.73
C THR A 341 -27.88 7.27 38.87
N ARG A 342 -29.22 7.17 38.85
CA ARG A 342 -29.95 6.19 38.04
C ARG A 342 -29.68 6.39 36.54
N LEU A 343 -29.82 7.62 36.05
CA LEU A 343 -29.60 7.94 34.63
C LEU A 343 -28.16 7.65 34.21
N GLY A 344 -27.17 8.11 34.99
CA GLY A 344 -25.76 7.88 34.68
C GLY A 344 -25.35 6.41 34.73
N THR A 345 -25.91 5.63 35.67
CA THR A 345 -25.69 4.18 35.75
C THR A 345 -26.31 3.46 34.55
N ALA A 346 -27.50 3.85 34.12
CA ALA A 346 -28.15 3.29 32.94
C ALA A 346 -27.39 3.61 31.65
N LEU A 347 -26.88 4.84 31.50
CA LEU A 347 -26.04 5.21 30.37
C LEU A 347 -24.73 4.42 30.35
N ARG A 348 -24.08 4.26 31.51
CA ARG A 348 -22.89 3.41 31.64
C ARG A 348 -23.15 1.98 31.20
N ALA A 349 -24.25 1.38 31.64
CA ALA A 349 -24.59 0.00 31.27
C ALA A 349 -24.81 -0.15 29.76
N LYS A 350 -25.44 0.85 29.12
CA LYS A 350 -25.57 0.90 27.66
C LYS A 350 -24.22 1.04 26.96
N VAL A 351 -23.36 1.94 27.43
CA VAL A 351 -22.00 2.10 26.90
C VAL A 351 -21.19 0.81 27.02
N ASP A 352 -21.19 0.14 28.17
CA ASP A 352 -20.47 -1.12 28.36
C ASP A 352 -20.97 -2.22 27.39
N GLY A 353 -22.25 -2.23 27.04
CA GLY A 353 -22.85 -3.22 26.13
C GLY A 353 -22.73 -2.91 24.63
N GLU A 354 -22.69 -1.64 24.24
CA GLU A 354 -22.83 -1.23 22.82
C GLU A 354 -21.65 -0.40 22.28
N TYR A 355 -20.97 0.38 23.13
CA TYR A 355 -19.99 1.40 22.70
C TYR A 355 -18.60 1.20 23.32
N ALA A 356 -18.43 0.28 24.26
CA ALA A 356 -17.12 -0.02 24.81
C ALA A 356 -16.23 -0.71 23.77
N VAL A 357 -14.91 -0.51 23.86
CA VAL A 357 -13.90 -1.21 23.04
C VAL A 357 -14.19 -2.72 22.97
N ALA A 358 -14.52 -3.36 24.09
CA ALA A 358 -14.81 -4.79 24.17
C ALA A 358 -16.08 -5.23 23.40
N ALA A 359 -17.03 -4.32 23.16
CA ALA A 359 -18.23 -4.58 22.38
C ALA A 359 -18.04 -4.29 20.88
N VAL A 360 -17.22 -3.29 20.54
CA VAL A 360 -17.07 -2.79 19.16
C VAL A 360 -15.97 -3.50 18.39
N VAL A 361 -14.80 -3.77 19.01
CA VAL A 361 -13.66 -4.42 18.32
C VAL A 361 -14.02 -5.75 17.66
N PRO A 362 -14.80 -6.66 18.28
CA PRO A 362 -15.21 -7.89 17.62
C PRO A 362 -16.02 -7.68 16.33
N ARG A 363 -16.75 -6.55 16.20
CA ARG A 363 -17.51 -6.20 14.99
C ARG A 363 -16.56 -5.79 13.86
N TRP A 364 -15.51 -5.04 14.17
CA TRP A 364 -14.45 -4.73 13.22
C TRP A 364 -13.69 -5.97 12.77
N GLU A 365 -13.32 -6.87 13.69
CA GLU A 365 -12.68 -8.14 13.34
C GLU A 365 -13.57 -8.99 12.41
N ALA A 366 -14.87 -9.08 12.71
CA ALA A 366 -15.83 -9.78 11.86
C ALA A 366 -15.92 -9.14 10.47
N LEU A 367 -15.99 -7.81 10.39
CA LEU A 367 -15.99 -7.07 9.13
C LEU A 367 -14.72 -7.33 8.32
N PHE A 368 -13.54 -7.28 8.93
CA PHE A 368 -12.28 -7.57 8.22
C PHE A 368 -12.26 -9.00 7.68
N ALA A 369 -12.73 -9.97 8.46
CA ALA A 369 -12.84 -11.35 8.02
C ALA A 369 -13.83 -11.50 6.84
N GLU A 370 -14.99 -10.83 6.91
CA GLU A 370 -16.03 -10.85 5.88
C GLU A 370 -15.53 -10.26 4.55
N VAL A 371 -14.93 -9.07 4.56
CA VAL A 371 -14.45 -8.45 3.31
C VAL A 371 -13.30 -9.21 2.66
N LEU A 372 -12.47 -9.90 3.46
CA LEU A 372 -11.42 -10.76 2.95
C LEU A 372 -11.97 -12.07 2.39
N PHE A 373 -13.04 -12.60 2.98
CA PHE A 373 -13.73 -13.80 2.51
C PHE A 373 -14.52 -13.55 1.20
N ASP A 374 -15.24 -12.43 1.12
CA ASP A 374 -16.05 -12.04 -0.04
C ASP A 374 -15.21 -11.56 -1.23
N ARG A 375 -13.89 -11.49 -1.08
CA ARG A 375 -12.99 -11.10 -2.16
C ARG A 375 -13.17 -12.05 -3.35
N PRO A 376 -13.34 -11.54 -4.58
CA PRO A 376 -13.39 -12.38 -5.76
C PRO A 376 -12.19 -13.33 -5.80
N PRO A 377 -12.34 -14.55 -6.33
CA PRO A 377 -11.23 -15.48 -6.46
C PRO A 377 -10.03 -14.79 -7.10
N LEU A 378 -8.91 -14.81 -6.38
CA LEU A 378 -7.69 -14.16 -6.84
C LEU A 378 -7.26 -14.73 -8.19
N PRO A 379 -6.77 -13.89 -9.13
CA PRO A 379 -6.16 -14.36 -10.36
C PRO A 379 -5.12 -15.43 -10.03
N ARG A 380 -5.29 -16.63 -10.57
CA ARG A 380 -4.32 -17.72 -10.41
C ARG A 380 -3.32 -17.67 -11.55
N PRO A 381 -2.05 -18.05 -11.32
CA PRO A 381 -1.10 -18.26 -12.40
C PRO A 381 -1.71 -19.16 -13.47
N THR A 382 -1.63 -18.74 -14.72
CA THR A 382 -2.20 -19.42 -15.88
C THR A 382 -1.35 -20.61 -16.32
N ARG A 383 -0.18 -20.82 -15.69
CA ARG A 383 0.87 -21.75 -16.14
C ARG A 383 1.39 -21.33 -17.51
N LEU A 384 1.70 -20.04 -17.62
CA LEU A 384 2.19 -19.44 -18.86
C LEU A 384 3.47 -20.12 -19.40
N PHE A 385 4.31 -20.61 -18.48
CA PHE A 385 5.58 -21.25 -18.79
C PHE A 385 5.57 -22.75 -18.45
N ARG A 386 6.38 -23.52 -19.17
CA ARG A 386 6.52 -24.98 -19.00
C ARG A 386 7.03 -25.38 -17.62
N SER A 387 7.81 -24.54 -16.96
CA SER A 387 8.15 -24.67 -15.54
C SER A 387 8.10 -23.35 -14.78
N PHE A 388 7.63 -23.40 -13.54
CA PHE A 388 7.59 -22.22 -12.66
C PHE A 388 8.99 -21.71 -12.30
N LEU A 389 9.88 -22.62 -11.87
CA LEU A 389 11.30 -22.28 -11.73
C LEU A 389 11.96 -22.32 -13.10
N GLN A 390 12.73 -21.29 -13.40
CA GLN A 390 13.38 -21.09 -14.68
C GLN A 390 14.88 -20.89 -14.45
N GLY A 391 15.68 -21.20 -15.47
CA GLY A 391 17.10 -20.88 -15.49
C GLY A 391 17.40 -19.82 -16.54
N GLY A 392 18.19 -18.80 -16.21
CA GLY A 392 18.61 -17.79 -17.16
C GLY A 392 20.10 -17.89 -17.45
N PHE A 393 20.49 -17.98 -18.72
CA PHE A 393 21.90 -17.97 -19.10
C PHE A 393 22.35 -16.53 -19.33
N GLU A 394 23.47 -16.14 -18.70
CA GLU A 394 24.02 -14.80 -18.91
C GLU A 394 24.39 -14.60 -20.38
N SER A 395 23.64 -13.74 -21.05
CA SER A 395 23.72 -13.51 -22.47
C SER A 395 24.24 -12.12 -22.87
N SER A 396 24.72 -11.34 -21.89
CA SER A 396 25.28 -10.03 -22.20
C SER A 396 26.44 -10.12 -23.19
N THR A 397 26.42 -9.21 -24.17
CA THR A 397 27.46 -9.12 -25.22
C THR A 397 28.08 -7.72 -25.31
N HIS A 398 28.10 -7.01 -24.19
CA HIS A 398 28.53 -5.61 -24.06
C HIS A 398 30.05 -5.43 -24.24
N ARG A 399 30.49 -4.18 -24.30
CA ARG A 399 31.90 -3.77 -24.24
C ARG A 399 32.19 -3.15 -22.88
N ARG A 400 33.32 -3.50 -22.28
CA ARG A 400 33.71 -2.97 -20.96
C ARG A 400 34.17 -1.52 -21.05
N ALA A 401 33.92 -0.76 -20.00
CA ALA A 401 34.30 0.65 -19.98
C ALA A 401 35.82 0.88 -20.06
N HIS A 402 36.61 0.04 -19.40
CA HIS A 402 38.05 0.29 -19.21
C HIS A 402 38.92 -0.12 -20.42
N ASP A 403 38.58 -1.20 -21.14
CA ASP A 403 39.37 -1.71 -22.27
C ASP A 403 38.61 -1.71 -23.61
N ARG A 404 37.31 -1.40 -23.60
CA ARG A 404 36.39 -1.45 -24.76
C ARG A 404 36.29 -2.82 -25.42
N LYS A 405 36.83 -3.88 -24.80
CA LYS A 405 36.78 -5.24 -25.31
C LYS A 405 35.36 -5.75 -25.19
N ARG A 406 34.90 -6.46 -26.22
CA ARG A 406 33.62 -7.14 -26.20
C ARG A 406 33.70 -8.36 -25.29
N VAL A 407 32.74 -8.46 -24.38
CA VAL A 407 32.45 -9.63 -23.57
C VAL A 407 31.34 -10.39 -24.30
N ASP A 408 31.43 -11.71 -24.38
CA ASP A 408 30.34 -12.59 -24.81
C ASP A 408 30.25 -13.68 -23.74
N VAL A 409 29.28 -13.53 -22.83
CA VAL A 409 29.24 -14.39 -21.63
C VAL A 409 28.73 -15.80 -21.96
N ILE A 410 27.94 -15.98 -23.02
CA ILE A 410 27.57 -17.32 -23.51
C ILE A 410 28.83 -18.08 -23.92
N ALA A 411 29.72 -17.43 -24.69
CA ALA A 411 30.99 -18.02 -25.09
C ALA A 411 31.95 -18.18 -23.90
N ALA A 412 32.05 -17.18 -23.02
CA ALA A 412 32.95 -17.19 -21.87
C ALA A 412 32.55 -18.24 -20.82
N SER A 413 31.26 -18.54 -20.71
CA SER A 413 30.73 -19.62 -19.88
C SER A 413 30.71 -20.97 -20.61
N HIS A 414 31.13 -21.05 -21.89
CA HIS A 414 31.05 -22.24 -22.74
C HIS A 414 29.64 -22.81 -22.97
N HIS A 415 28.59 -22.05 -22.67
CA HIS A 415 27.21 -22.50 -22.81
C HIS A 415 26.88 -22.85 -24.27
N ASP A 416 27.40 -22.11 -25.25
CA ASP A 416 27.19 -22.39 -26.68
C ASP A 416 27.73 -23.75 -27.17
N THR A 417 28.63 -24.37 -26.41
CA THR A 417 29.14 -25.72 -26.69
C THR A 417 28.53 -26.80 -25.80
N LEU A 418 27.96 -26.41 -24.65
CA LEU A 418 27.45 -27.31 -23.62
C LEU A 418 25.93 -27.20 -23.42
N ALA A 419 25.20 -26.46 -24.26
CA ALA A 419 23.77 -26.21 -24.12
C ALA A 419 22.94 -27.48 -23.89
N ALA A 420 23.19 -28.55 -24.65
CA ALA A 420 22.48 -29.83 -24.47
C ALA A 420 22.71 -30.46 -23.08
N HIS A 421 23.93 -30.37 -22.56
CA HIS A 421 24.26 -30.83 -21.22
C HIS A 421 23.58 -29.95 -20.17
N ASP A 422 23.72 -28.62 -20.31
CA ASP A 422 23.15 -27.65 -19.37
C ASP A 422 21.64 -27.78 -19.26
N TYR A 423 20.93 -27.83 -20.39
CA TYR A 423 19.49 -28.03 -20.42
C TYR A 423 19.08 -29.38 -19.82
N SER A 424 19.86 -30.44 -20.06
CA SER A 424 19.61 -31.76 -19.48
C SER A 424 19.75 -31.76 -17.96
N GLU A 425 20.79 -31.11 -17.41
CA GLU A 425 20.95 -30.96 -15.95
C GLU A 425 19.81 -30.17 -15.31
N LEU A 426 19.33 -29.12 -15.97
CA LEU A 426 18.17 -28.35 -15.51
C LEU A 426 16.87 -29.17 -15.56
N ALA A 427 16.66 -29.94 -16.63
CA ALA A 427 15.49 -30.80 -16.79
C ALA A 427 15.40 -31.87 -15.68
N LYS A 428 16.55 -32.42 -15.23
CA LYS A 428 16.63 -33.35 -14.08
C LYS A 428 16.11 -32.74 -12.77
N LEU A 429 16.09 -31.41 -12.66
CA LEU A 429 15.58 -30.66 -11.52
C LEU A 429 14.18 -30.07 -11.76
N GLY A 430 13.54 -30.42 -12.89
CA GLY A 430 12.21 -29.92 -13.27
C GLY A 430 12.21 -28.46 -13.73
N ILE A 431 13.35 -27.93 -14.15
CA ILE A 431 13.47 -26.64 -14.83
C ILE A 431 13.41 -26.92 -16.33
N LEU A 432 12.28 -26.60 -16.95
CA LEU A 432 11.96 -26.86 -18.35
C LEU A 432 11.81 -25.57 -19.17
N THR A 433 11.75 -24.42 -18.52
CA THR A 433 11.77 -23.09 -19.15
C THR A 433 13.08 -22.39 -18.82
N VAL A 434 13.74 -21.81 -19.82
CA VAL A 434 14.97 -21.04 -19.66
C VAL A 434 14.91 -19.70 -20.41
N ARG A 435 15.72 -18.74 -19.95
CA ARG A 435 16.06 -17.53 -20.73
C ARG A 435 17.43 -17.72 -21.34
N ASP A 436 17.57 -17.47 -22.64
CA ASP A 436 18.83 -17.64 -23.37
C ASP A 436 18.94 -16.62 -24.51
N GLY A 437 20.17 -16.31 -24.92
CA GLY A 437 20.46 -15.17 -25.76
C GLY A 437 20.83 -15.48 -27.20
N VAL A 438 20.37 -14.61 -28.08
CA VAL A 438 20.75 -14.59 -29.49
C VAL A 438 21.89 -13.59 -29.70
N ARG A 439 23.04 -14.07 -30.18
CA ARG A 439 24.26 -13.27 -30.33
C ARG A 439 24.25 -12.44 -31.61
N TRP A 440 23.39 -11.41 -31.70
CA TRP A 440 23.20 -10.58 -32.91
C TRP A 440 24.52 -10.10 -33.54
N HIS A 441 25.45 -9.62 -32.71
CA HIS A 441 26.76 -9.15 -33.16
C HIS A 441 27.61 -10.21 -33.89
N LEU A 442 27.41 -11.50 -33.60
CA LEU A 442 28.07 -12.62 -34.30
C LEU A 442 27.28 -13.10 -35.51
N ILE A 443 25.95 -13.09 -35.41
CA ILE A 443 25.06 -13.62 -36.45
C ILE A 443 25.03 -12.69 -37.67
N GLU A 444 24.94 -11.37 -37.46
CA GLU A 444 24.85 -10.40 -38.54
C GLU A 444 26.11 -9.53 -38.63
N ARG A 445 27.25 -10.15 -38.97
CA ARG A 445 28.53 -9.43 -39.13
C ARG A 445 28.55 -8.47 -40.33
N LYS A 446 27.67 -8.70 -41.30
CA LYS A 446 27.44 -7.82 -42.45
C LYS A 446 25.94 -7.59 -42.57
N PRO A 447 25.47 -6.35 -42.84
CA PRO A 447 24.05 -6.05 -42.91
C PRO A 447 23.30 -7.02 -43.85
N GLY A 448 22.26 -7.67 -43.34
CA GLY A 448 21.42 -8.62 -44.08
C GLY A 448 22.02 -10.00 -44.36
N CYS A 449 23.25 -10.27 -43.91
CA CYS A 449 23.89 -11.59 -44.03
C CYS A 449 23.93 -12.27 -42.66
N TYR A 450 23.21 -13.39 -42.52
CA TYR A 450 23.04 -14.09 -41.25
C TYR A 450 23.80 -15.41 -41.20
N ASP A 451 24.63 -15.61 -40.18
CA ASP A 451 25.25 -16.87 -39.80
C ASP A 451 24.66 -17.38 -38.48
N TRP A 452 23.76 -18.35 -38.59
CA TRP A 452 23.00 -18.88 -37.47
C TRP A 452 23.71 -19.98 -36.67
N SER A 453 24.94 -20.36 -37.06
CA SER A 453 25.69 -21.46 -36.41
C SER A 453 25.84 -21.29 -34.90
N SER A 454 25.89 -20.03 -34.45
CA SER A 454 25.98 -19.66 -33.04
C SER A 454 24.71 -19.93 -32.22
N LEU A 455 23.54 -20.01 -32.89
CA LEU A 455 22.21 -20.26 -32.32
C LEU A 455 21.71 -21.69 -32.60
N ASP A 456 22.06 -22.28 -33.75
CA ASP A 456 21.61 -23.61 -34.18
C ASP A 456 21.85 -24.68 -33.10
N ARG A 457 23.01 -24.62 -32.42
CA ARG A 457 23.33 -25.58 -31.35
C ARG A 457 22.39 -25.48 -30.15
N GLN A 458 22.00 -24.27 -29.76
CA GLN A 458 21.07 -24.05 -28.65
C GLN A 458 19.65 -24.45 -29.07
N LEU A 459 19.25 -24.18 -30.30
CA LEU A 459 17.96 -24.63 -30.85
C LEU A 459 17.84 -26.16 -30.89
N ASP A 460 18.87 -26.83 -31.42
CA ASP A 460 18.93 -28.28 -31.48
C ASP A 460 18.91 -28.91 -30.08
N ALA A 461 19.67 -28.33 -29.14
CA ALA A 461 19.67 -28.73 -27.74
C ALA A 461 18.29 -28.57 -27.07
N ALA A 462 17.67 -27.40 -27.23
CA ALA A 462 16.36 -27.10 -26.65
C ALA A 462 15.30 -28.07 -27.19
N LYS A 463 15.31 -28.33 -28.50
CA LYS A 463 14.40 -29.30 -29.13
C LYS A 463 14.64 -30.72 -28.65
N ALA A 464 15.90 -31.15 -28.54
CA ALA A 464 16.25 -32.51 -28.13
C ALA A 464 15.85 -32.82 -26.68
N ILE A 465 15.97 -31.83 -25.79
CA ILE A 465 15.65 -31.98 -24.36
C ILE A 465 14.19 -31.62 -24.05
N GLY A 466 13.52 -30.85 -24.93
CA GLY A 466 12.18 -30.33 -24.68
C GLY A 466 12.20 -29.07 -23.79
N THR A 467 13.25 -28.26 -23.89
CA THR A 467 13.37 -26.99 -23.17
C THR A 467 12.58 -25.89 -23.88
N GLU A 468 11.69 -25.22 -23.15
CA GLU A 468 11.08 -23.96 -23.58
C GLU A 468 12.08 -22.81 -23.37
N VAL A 469 12.31 -22.01 -24.40
CA VAL A 469 13.29 -20.91 -24.35
C VAL A 469 12.62 -19.58 -24.60
N ILE A 470 12.90 -18.62 -23.72
CA ILE A 470 12.64 -17.19 -23.91
C ILE A 470 13.90 -16.59 -24.53
N TRP A 471 13.82 -16.18 -25.79
CA TRP A 471 14.98 -15.71 -26.55
C TRP A 471 15.23 -14.21 -26.36
N ASP A 472 16.35 -13.87 -25.73
CA ASP A 472 16.84 -12.49 -25.61
C ASP A 472 17.50 -12.08 -26.94
N LEU A 473 16.87 -11.21 -27.71
CA LEU A 473 17.35 -10.83 -29.05
C LEU A 473 18.45 -9.76 -29.02
N LEU A 474 18.40 -8.88 -28.03
CA LEU A 474 19.41 -7.84 -27.79
C LEU A 474 19.70 -7.76 -26.28
N HIS A 475 20.88 -8.23 -25.89
CA HIS A 475 21.40 -8.11 -24.53
C HIS A 475 22.75 -7.34 -24.56
N TYR A 476 22.65 -6.01 -24.56
CA TYR A 476 23.75 -5.01 -24.55
C TYR A 476 24.77 -5.01 -25.69
N GLY A 477 24.73 -5.98 -26.61
CA GLY A 477 25.65 -6.05 -27.74
C GLY A 477 24.94 -6.15 -29.08
N TRP A 478 25.42 -5.36 -30.03
CA TRP A 478 24.94 -5.30 -31.41
C TRP A 478 26.14 -5.23 -32.39
N PRO A 479 25.93 -5.39 -33.71
CA PRO A 479 26.98 -5.28 -34.72
C PRO A 479 27.75 -3.95 -34.66
N ASP A 480 29.07 -4.00 -34.84
CA ASP A 480 29.95 -2.83 -34.65
C ASP A 480 29.77 -1.74 -35.72
N ASP A 481 29.14 -2.07 -36.84
CA ASP A 481 28.99 -1.20 -38.02
C ASP A 481 27.71 -0.34 -37.98
N ILE A 482 26.93 -0.37 -36.89
CA ILE A 482 25.71 0.42 -36.75
C ILE A 482 25.68 1.28 -35.50
N ASP A 483 25.31 2.54 -35.70
CA ASP A 483 25.14 3.52 -34.64
C ASP A 483 23.72 3.42 -34.04
N ILE A 484 23.68 3.08 -32.74
CA ILE A 484 22.46 2.90 -31.94
C ILE A 484 21.58 4.15 -31.90
N TRP A 485 22.17 5.35 -32.01
CA TRP A 485 21.44 6.62 -31.95
C TRP A 485 20.62 6.92 -33.20
N THR A 486 20.85 6.18 -34.29
CA THR A 486 20.24 6.49 -35.59
C THR A 486 18.94 5.69 -35.83
N PRO A 487 17.98 6.22 -36.61
CA PRO A 487 16.80 5.45 -37.03
C PRO A 487 17.14 4.15 -37.77
N ALA A 488 18.32 4.08 -38.41
CA ALA A 488 18.79 2.86 -39.07
C ALA A 488 18.95 1.69 -38.09
N PHE A 489 19.31 1.95 -36.83
CA PHE A 489 19.40 0.93 -35.78
C PHE A 489 18.06 0.21 -35.58
N VAL A 490 16.98 0.99 -35.45
CA VAL A 490 15.61 0.47 -35.28
C VAL A 490 15.24 -0.43 -36.47
N THR A 491 15.46 0.06 -37.70
CA THR A 491 15.13 -0.70 -38.91
C THR A 491 15.94 -1.98 -39.04
N ARG A 492 17.26 -1.93 -38.77
CA ARG A 492 18.14 -3.11 -38.86
C ARG A 492 17.81 -4.12 -37.77
N PHE A 493 17.56 -3.66 -36.54
CA PHE A 493 17.18 -4.54 -35.45
C PHE A 493 15.83 -5.24 -35.71
N ALA A 494 14.85 -4.52 -36.25
CA ALA A 494 13.57 -5.13 -36.65
C ALA A 494 13.75 -6.17 -37.77
N ALA A 495 14.60 -5.90 -38.76
CA ALA A 495 14.92 -6.86 -39.81
C ALA A 495 15.63 -8.11 -39.27
N PHE A 496 16.56 -7.93 -38.33
CA PHE A 496 17.23 -9.02 -37.63
C PHE A 496 16.24 -9.84 -36.78
N ALA A 497 15.38 -9.20 -36.00
CA ALA A 497 14.35 -9.86 -35.20
C ALA A 497 13.39 -10.70 -36.07
N ALA A 498 13.00 -10.16 -37.24
CA ALA A 498 12.23 -10.91 -38.23
C ALA A 498 13.02 -12.11 -38.79
N ALA A 499 14.31 -11.95 -39.08
CA ALA A 499 15.15 -13.05 -39.54
C ALA A 499 15.32 -14.14 -38.46
N ALA A 500 15.50 -13.74 -37.19
CA ALA A 500 15.60 -14.64 -36.06
C ALA A 500 14.30 -15.42 -35.83
N ALA A 501 13.13 -14.77 -35.87
CA ALA A 501 11.84 -15.45 -35.75
C ALA A 501 11.60 -16.46 -36.88
N ARG A 502 11.98 -16.13 -38.13
CA ARG A 502 11.93 -17.09 -39.25
C ARG A 502 12.85 -18.29 -39.04
N HIS A 503 14.04 -18.05 -38.48
CA HIS A 503 15.04 -19.10 -38.26
C HIS A 503 14.68 -20.03 -37.09
N ILE A 504 14.27 -19.47 -35.96
CA ILE A 504 13.76 -20.22 -34.79
C ILE A 504 12.52 -21.03 -35.20
N GLY A 505 11.70 -20.47 -36.11
CA GLY A 505 10.59 -21.15 -36.73
C GLY A 505 9.34 -21.20 -35.85
N PRO A 506 8.19 -21.58 -36.44
CA PRO A 506 6.92 -21.61 -35.74
C PRO A 506 6.95 -22.59 -34.56
N ALA A 507 6.14 -22.31 -33.54
CA ALA A 507 5.90 -23.25 -32.46
C ALA A 507 5.17 -24.50 -32.97
N ALA A 508 5.34 -25.66 -32.31
CA ALA A 508 4.45 -26.79 -32.58
C ALA A 508 3.01 -26.43 -32.17
N PRO A 509 1.97 -27.10 -32.71
CA PRO A 509 0.59 -26.87 -32.27
C PRO A 509 0.45 -27.00 -30.75
N GLY A 510 -0.01 -25.93 -30.09
CA GLY A 510 -0.15 -25.87 -28.64
C GLY A 510 1.08 -25.35 -27.88
N GLU A 511 2.18 -25.02 -28.58
CA GLU A 511 3.35 -24.34 -28.01
C GLU A 511 3.33 -22.85 -28.34
N THR A 512 4.09 -22.07 -27.58
CA THR A 512 4.25 -20.62 -27.75
C THR A 512 5.73 -20.28 -27.90
N ARG A 513 6.08 -19.36 -28.82
CA ARG A 513 7.43 -18.78 -28.89
C ARG A 513 7.50 -17.52 -28.03
N PHE A 514 8.51 -17.45 -27.17
CA PHE A 514 8.76 -16.30 -26.30
C PHE A 514 10.01 -15.56 -26.74
N TYR A 515 9.92 -14.23 -26.80
CA TYR A 515 11.03 -13.35 -27.15
C TYR A 515 11.13 -12.22 -26.13
N ALA A 516 12.34 -11.86 -25.73
CA ALA A 516 12.63 -10.57 -25.11
C ALA A 516 13.37 -9.72 -26.15
N PRO A 517 12.69 -8.75 -26.81
CA PRO A 517 13.31 -8.00 -27.89
C PRO A 517 14.56 -7.25 -27.43
N VAL A 518 14.44 -6.46 -26.36
CA VAL A 518 15.57 -5.76 -25.75
C VAL A 518 15.56 -6.03 -24.25
N ASN A 519 16.62 -6.64 -23.73
CA ASN A 519 16.76 -6.89 -22.30
C ASN A 519 17.09 -5.60 -21.55
N GLU A 520 16.47 -5.42 -20.38
CA GLU A 520 16.65 -4.31 -19.44
C GLU A 520 16.83 -2.94 -20.10
N ILE A 521 15.81 -2.47 -20.83
CA ILE A 521 15.86 -1.16 -21.51
C ILE A 521 16.27 -0.05 -20.53
N SER A 522 15.79 -0.08 -19.27
CA SER A 522 16.12 0.94 -18.29
C SER A 522 17.54 0.84 -17.77
N PHE A 523 18.06 -0.36 -17.49
CA PHE A 523 19.47 -0.55 -17.13
C PHE A 523 20.39 -0.17 -18.28
N PHE A 524 20.08 -0.62 -19.50
CA PHE A 524 20.85 -0.33 -20.71
C PHE A 524 20.89 1.18 -20.99
N ALA A 525 19.75 1.86 -20.86
CA ALA A 525 19.67 3.31 -20.98
C ALA A 525 20.57 4.03 -19.95
N TRP A 526 20.52 3.64 -18.68
CA TRP A 526 21.36 4.23 -17.64
C TRP A 526 22.85 3.91 -17.87
N GLY A 527 23.19 2.62 -18.00
CA GLY A 527 24.56 2.14 -18.13
C GLY A 527 25.25 2.64 -19.40
N GLY A 528 24.53 2.67 -20.52
CA GLY A 528 25.06 3.10 -21.81
C GLY A 528 24.93 4.59 -22.12
N GLY A 529 23.92 5.25 -21.54
CA GLY A 529 23.54 6.62 -21.86
C GLY A 529 23.93 7.66 -20.80
N ASP A 530 23.98 7.29 -19.53
CA ASP A 530 24.26 8.22 -18.42
C ASP A 530 25.58 7.90 -17.71
N ALA A 531 25.76 6.64 -17.30
CA ALA A 531 26.89 6.22 -16.47
C ALA A 531 28.15 5.90 -17.29
N ALA A 532 28.03 5.76 -18.61
CA ALA A 532 29.07 5.24 -19.50
C ALA A 532 29.74 3.94 -18.99
N TYR A 533 28.96 3.09 -18.31
CA TYR A 533 29.37 1.80 -17.78
C TYR A 533 29.53 0.76 -18.89
N LEU A 534 28.66 0.80 -19.90
CA LEU A 534 28.71 -0.07 -21.08
C LEU A 534 28.48 0.73 -22.37
N ASN A 535 28.72 0.11 -23.54
CA ASN A 535 28.50 0.74 -24.84
C ASN A 535 27.05 1.25 -24.97
N PRO A 536 26.80 2.45 -25.52
CA PRO A 536 27.71 3.28 -26.32
C PRO A 536 28.60 4.25 -25.52
N PHE A 537 28.64 4.15 -24.18
CA PHE A 537 29.48 4.98 -23.32
C PHE A 537 29.20 6.48 -23.38
N ALA A 538 27.94 6.85 -23.56
CA ALA A 538 27.51 8.25 -23.51
C ALA A 538 27.28 8.71 -22.06
N HIS A 539 27.19 10.03 -21.91
CA HIS A 539 26.86 10.70 -20.65
C HIS A 539 25.65 11.59 -20.84
N SER A 540 24.75 11.60 -19.86
CA SER A 540 23.53 12.44 -19.83
C SER A 540 22.60 12.26 -21.04
N ARG A 541 22.60 11.09 -21.68
CA ARG A 541 21.74 10.72 -22.82
C ARG A 541 20.90 9.48 -22.55
N GLY A 542 20.75 9.07 -21.28
CA GLY A 542 20.01 7.86 -20.92
C GLY A 542 18.54 7.91 -21.33
N TYR A 543 17.86 9.05 -21.19
CA TYR A 543 16.47 9.16 -21.62
C TYR A 543 16.30 9.03 -23.15
N GLU A 544 17.21 9.63 -23.92
CA GLU A 544 17.24 9.49 -25.38
C GLU A 544 17.46 8.02 -25.78
N LEU A 545 18.43 7.35 -25.13
CA LEU A 545 18.71 5.94 -25.37
C LEU A 545 17.50 5.06 -25.01
N LYS A 546 16.81 5.36 -23.90
CA LYS A 546 15.60 4.66 -23.47
C LYS A 546 14.50 4.72 -24.53
N VAL A 547 14.21 5.91 -25.06
CA VAL A 547 13.21 6.09 -26.13
C VAL A 547 13.62 5.32 -27.39
N GLN A 548 14.89 5.38 -27.76
CA GLN A 548 15.43 4.70 -28.94
C GLN A 548 15.34 3.17 -28.81
N LEU A 549 15.69 2.61 -27.64
CA LEU A 549 15.58 1.18 -27.34
C LEU A 549 14.12 0.72 -27.27
N ALA A 550 13.22 1.51 -26.68
CA ALA A 550 11.79 1.20 -26.68
C ALA A 550 11.22 1.19 -28.10
N ARG A 551 11.63 2.13 -28.95
CA ARG A 551 11.25 2.17 -30.37
C ARG A 551 11.79 0.96 -31.14
N ALA A 552 13.03 0.56 -30.87
CA ALA A 552 13.64 -0.64 -31.44
C ALA A 552 12.88 -1.92 -31.03
N SER A 553 12.53 -2.03 -29.73
CA SER A 553 11.73 -3.14 -29.19
C SER A 553 10.35 -3.23 -29.85
N ILE A 554 9.63 -2.11 -29.97
CA ILE A 554 8.32 -2.04 -30.65
C ILE A 554 8.44 -2.50 -32.11
N ALA A 555 9.41 -1.97 -32.86
CA ALA A 555 9.60 -2.34 -34.26
C ALA A 555 9.96 -3.83 -34.43
N ALA A 556 10.78 -4.38 -33.53
CA ALA A 556 11.12 -5.80 -33.51
C ALA A 556 9.89 -6.68 -33.22
N MET A 557 9.06 -6.32 -32.24
CA MET A 557 7.83 -7.05 -31.92
C MET A 557 6.86 -7.08 -33.10
N GLU A 558 6.61 -5.95 -33.75
CA GLU A 558 5.74 -5.90 -34.94
C GLU A 558 6.30 -6.74 -36.09
N ALA A 559 7.63 -6.73 -36.29
CA ALA A 559 8.29 -7.52 -37.31
C ALA A 559 8.21 -9.03 -37.01
N ILE A 560 8.29 -9.44 -35.74
CA ILE A 560 8.09 -10.82 -35.29
C ILE A 560 6.64 -11.24 -35.47
N LEU A 561 5.67 -10.41 -35.05
CA LEU A 561 4.23 -10.69 -35.20
C LEU A 561 3.78 -10.88 -36.65
N ALA A 562 4.46 -10.22 -37.60
CA ALA A 562 4.22 -10.43 -39.02
C ALA A 562 4.63 -11.83 -39.53
N ILE A 563 5.48 -12.55 -38.78
CA ILE A 563 5.96 -13.91 -39.08
C ILE A 563 5.24 -14.94 -38.22
N ASP A 564 5.15 -14.67 -36.92
CA ASP A 564 4.51 -15.50 -35.91
C ASP A 564 3.51 -14.66 -35.12
N PRO A 565 2.23 -14.60 -35.54
CA PRO A 565 1.20 -13.86 -34.85
C PRO A 565 0.89 -14.39 -33.43
N ALA A 566 1.36 -15.59 -33.08
CA ALA A 566 1.18 -16.20 -31.76
C ALA A 566 2.36 -15.96 -30.81
N ALA A 567 3.43 -15.33 -31.28
CA ALA A 567 4.59 -14.98 -30.46
C ALA A 567 4.18 -14.14 -29.25
N ARG A 568 4.84 -14.39 -28.12
CA ARG A 568 4.66 -13.65 -26.86
C ARG A 568 5.95 -12.93 -26.48
N PHE A 569 5.81 -11.78 -25.82
CA PHE A 569 6.91 -10.88 -25.53
C PHE A 569 7.15 -10.69 -24.04
N VAL A 570 8.39 -10.93 -23.62
CA VAL A 570 8.88 -10.74 -22.26
C VAL A 570 9.62 -9.40 -22.18
N HIS A 571 9.23 -8.57 -21.23
CA HIS A 571 9.86 -7.27 -20.97
C HIS A 571 10.57 -7.29 -19.62
N ALA A 572 11.79 -7.82 -19.59
CA ALA A 572 12.64 -7.85 -18.41
C ALA A 572 13.30 -6.48 -18.16
N ASP A 573 13.15 -5.93 -16.96
CA ASP A 573 13.76 -4.66 -16.54
C ASP A 573 13.94 -4.64 -15.02
N PRO A 574 14.99 -4.03 -14.44
CA PRO A 574 15.13 -3.84 -13.00
C PRO A 574 13.96 -3.09 -12.39
N VAL A 575 13.44 -3.65 -11.30
CA VAL A 575 12.61 -2.90 -10.35
C VAL A 575 13.47 -2.42 -9.19
N ILE A 576 13.39 -1.13 -8.87
CA ILE A 576 14.24 -0.52 -7.85
C ILE A 576 13.42 0.16 -6.76
N ASN A 577 14.01 0.37 -5.59
CA ASN A 577 13.41 1.17 -4.53
C ASN A 577 14.44 2.15 -3.99
N VAL A 578 14.30 3.41 -4.40
CA VAL A 578 15.17 4.51 -3.95
C VAL A 578 14.47 5.22 -2.81
N ILE A 579 15.08 5.19 -1.63
CA ILE A 579 14.49 5.67 -0.39
C ILE A 579 15.07 7.04 -0.07
N THR A 580 14.22 7.96 0.38
CA THR A 580 14.68 9.25 0.90
C THR A 580 15.48 9.03 2.18
N ASP A 581 16.65 9.66 2.26
CA ASP A 581 17.41 9.71 3.50
C ASP A 581 16.60 10.49 4.56
N PRO A 582 16.25 9.88 5.71
CA PRO A 582 15.50 10.58 6.75
C PRO A 582 16.21 11.85 7.27
N ALA A 583 17.53 11.93 7.15
CA ALA A 583 18.31 13.11 7.50
C ALA A 583 18.24 14.23 6.43
N ARG A 584 17.79 13.93 5.22
CA ARG A 584 17.64 14.86 4.09
C ARG A 584 16.24 14.75 3.47
N PRO A 585 15.18 15.13 4.19
CA PRO A 585 13.81 14.98 3.73
C PRO A 585 13.50 15.78 2.44
N ASN A 586 14.26 16.84 2.17
CA ASN A 586 14.12 17.64 0.94
C ASN A 586 14.52 16.87 -0.34
N ASP A 587 15.24 15.75 -0.22
CA ASP A 587 15.62 14.89 -1.35
C ASP A 587 14.47 13.95 -1.76
N ALA A 588 13.32 13.98 -1.08
CA ALA A 588 12.20 13.07 -1.33
C ALA A 588 11.70 13.06 -2.78
N PRO A 589 11.49 14.22 -3.44
CA PRO A 589 11.05 14.24 -4.84
C PRO A 589 12.08 13.60 -5.79
N ALA A 590 13.38 13.77 -5.51
CA ALA A 590 14.44 13.20 -6.32
C ALA A 590 14.50 11.66 -6.17
N ALA A 591 14.45 11.17 -4.93
CA ALA A 591 14.39 9.74 -4.64
C ALA A 591 13.18 9.08 -5.34
N GLU A 592 12.00 9.69 -5.24
CA GLU A 592 10.80 9.18 -5.89
C GLU A 592 10.88 9.24 -7.42
N GLY A 593 11.46 10.30 -7.98
CA GLY A 593 11.73 10.40 -9.41
C GLY A 593 12.60 9.25 -9.93
N HIS A 594 13.65 8.88 -9.20
CA HIS A 594 14.46 7.71 -9.53
C HIS A 594 13.67 6.41 -9.44
N ARG A 595 12.87 6.23 -8.37
CA ARG A 595 12.01 5.06 -8.23
C ARG A 595 11.05 4.96 -9.41
N LEU A 596 10.36 6.02 -9.80
CA LEU A 596 9.40 5.99 -10.89
C LEU A 596 10.05 5.80 -12.28
N ALA A 597 11.33 6.17 -12.45
CA ALA A 597 12.05 6.03 -13.71
C ALA A 597 12.14 4.58 -14.22
N GLN A 598 12.03 3.59 -13.32
CA GLN A 598 12.02 2.16 -13.65
C GLN A 598 10.85 1.77 -14.57
N TYR A 599 9.72 2.47 -14.48
CA TYR A 599 8.51 2.15 -15.22
C TYR A 599 8.45 2.79 -16.61
N GLN A 600 9.36 3.73 -16.91
CA GLN A 600 9.29 4.53 -18.14
C GLN A 600 9.37 3.67 -19.40
N ALA A 601 10.21 2.64 -19.43
CA ALA A 601 10.33 1.78 -20.60
C ALA A 601 9.04 0.99 -20.86
N TRP A 602 8.46 0.40 -19.82
CA TRP A 602 7.17 -0.29 -19.92
C TRP A 602 6.01 0.65 -20.25
N ASP A 603 6.01 1.88 -19.71
CA ASP A 603 5.02 2.89 -20.08
C ASP A 603 5.13 3.28 -21.56
N MET A 604 6.36 3.40 -22.09
CA MET A 604 6.59 3.66 -23.51
C MET A 604 6.07 2.51 -24.38
N ILE A 605 6.38 1.26 -24.03
CA ILE A 605 5.90 0.07 -24.75
C ILE A 605 4.37 -0.05 -24.69
N ALA A 606 3.76 0.25 -23.53
CA ALA A 606 2.32 0.22 -23.35
C ALA A 606 1.58 1.41 -24.01
N GLY A 607 2.30 2.42 -24.52
CA GLY A 607 1.73 3.64 -25.09
C GLY A 607 1.22 4.64 -24.05
N LYS A 608 1.57 4.47 -22.77
CA LYS A 608 1.26 5.42 -21.69
C LYS A 608 2.21 6.62 -21.68
N ALA A 609 3.43 6.45 -22.21
CA ALA A 609 4.43 7.50 -22.42
C ALA A 609 4.91 7.47 -23.87
N TRP A 610 5.30 8.62 -24.43
CA TRP A 610 5.79 8.74 -25.82
C TRP A 610 4.94 7.97 -26.87
N PRO A 611 3.61 8.12 -26.90
CA PRO A 611 2.76 7.32 -27.79
C PRO A 611 3.14 7.42 -29.28
N GLN A 612 3.80 8.49 -29.71
CA GLN A 612 4.31 8.68 -31.07
C GLN A 612 5.34 7.64 -31.53
N ILE A 613 5.95 6.85 -30.63
CA ILE A 613 6.87 5.76 -31.03
C ILE A 613 6.14 4.44 -31.34
N GLY A 614 4.81 4.42 -31.26
CA GLY A 614 3.98 3.27 -31.66
C GLY A 614 3.63 2.29 -30.54
N GLY A 615 3.94 2.64 -29.28
CA GLY A 615 3.58 1.83 -28.12
C GLY A 615 2.06 1.68 -27.99
N ARG A 616 1.61 0.50 -27.58
CA ARG A 616 0.19 0.18 -27.40
C ARG A 616 0.04 -0.89 -26.33
N ALA A 617 -1.07 -0.85 -25.58
CA ALA A 617 -1.24 -1.72 -24.41
C ALA A 617 -0.94 -3.21 -24.68
N PRO A 618 -1.34 -3.84 -25.81
CA PRO A 618 -1.04 -5.26 -26.06
C PRO A 618 0.45 -5.59 -26.28
N LEU A 619 1.31 -4.61 -26.61
CA LEU A 619 2.75 -4.85 -26.79
C LEU A 619 3.50 -5.04 -25.46
N LEU A 620 3.02 -4.41 -24.38
CA LEU A 620 3.48 -4.77 -23.03
C LEU A 620 2.77 -6.06 -22.63
N ASP A 621 3.30 -7.18 -23.10
CA ASP A 621 2.66 -8.48 -23.02
C ASP A 621 2.89 -9.17 -21.67
N ILE A 622 4.14 -9.53 -21.36
CA ILE A 622 4.55 -10.16 -20.09
C ILE A 622 5.58 -9.28 -19.39
N VAL A 623 5.32 -8.93 -18.12
CA VAL A 623 6.21 -8.10 -17.30
C VAL A 623 7.24 -8.98 -16.59
N GLY A 624 8.51 -8.80 -16.93
CA GLY A 624 9.64 -9.47 -16.30
C GLY A 624 10.30 -8.58 -15.26
N VAL A 625 10.23 -8.96 -14.00
CA VAL A 625 10.82 -8.18 -12.90
C VAL A 625 12.22 -8.69 -12.60
N ASN A 626 13.22 -7.83 -12.74
CA ASN A 626 14.59 -8.13 -12.34
C ASN A 626 14.84 -7.58 -10.94
N PHE A 627 15.20 -8.45 -10.01
CA PHE A 627 15.35 -8.10 -8.60
C PHE A 627 16.54 -8.83 -7.96
N TYR A 628 17.56 -8.06 -7.63
CA TYR A 628 18.79 -8.49 -6.98
C TYR A 628 18.94 -7.84 -5.60
N HIS A 629 19.92 -8.32 -4.85
CA HIS A 629 20.21 -7.90 -3.47
C HIS A 629 20.56 -6.41 -3.30
N ASN A 630 20.90 -5.71 -4.39
CA ASN A 630 21.29 -4.30 -4.42
C ASN A 630 20.28 -3.39 -5.15
N ASN A 631 19.07 -3.86 -5.44
CA ASN A 631 18.02 -3.06 -6.11
C ASN A 631 17.37 -1.98 -5.23
N GLN A 632 17.80 -1.85 -3.97
CA GLN A 632 17.25 -0.86 -3.04
C GLN A 632 18.39 -0.08 -2.39
N TRP A 633 18.27 1.24 -2.32
CA TRP A 633 19.29 2.11 -1.74
C TRP A 633 18.69 3.40 -1.20
N ILE A 634 19.42 4.07 -0.31
CA ILE A 634 19.10 5.43 0.12
C ILE A 634 19.62 6.39 -0.95
N HIS A 635 18.85 7.42 -1.31
CA HIS A 635 19.25 8.40 -2.32
C HIS A 635 20.60 9.07 -1.96
N GLY A 636 21.58 8.95 -2.85
CA GLY A 636 22.96 9.40 -2.61
C GLY A 636 23.79 8.53 -1.64
N GLY A 637 23.25 7.40 -1.19
CA GLY A 637 23.88 6.44 -0.29
C GLY A 637 24.11 5.06 -0.95
N PRO A 638 24.66 4.10 -0.18
CA PRO A 638 24.94 2.75 -0.67
C PRO A 638 23.66 1.90 -0.79
N PRO A 639 23.72 0.77 -1.52
CA PRO A 639 22.69 -0.25 -1.48
C PRO A 639 22.41 -0.76 -0.07
N LEU A 640 21.14 -1.05 0.19
CA LEU A 640 20.67 -1.65 1.43
C LEU A 640 20.85 -3.16 1.39
N ALA A 641 21.10 -3.75 2.55
CA ALA A 641 20.91 -5.18 2.73
C ALA A 641 19.43 -5.55 2.50
N TYR A 642 19.17 -6.74 1.96
CA TYR A 642 17.80 -7.15 1.62
C TYR A 642 16.90 -7.36 2.86
N ASP A 643 17.48 -7.53 4.04
CA ASP A 643 16.81 -7.61 5.34
C ASP A 643 16.80 -6.27 6.11
N HIS A 644 17.27 -5.20 5.49
CA HIS A 644 17.31 -3.88 6.11
C HIS A 644 15.89 -3.35 6.42
N PRO A 645 15.63 -2.72 7.58
CA PRO A 645 14.28 -2.27 7.96
C PRO A 645 13.63 -1.26 7.01
N LEU A 646 14.43 -0.49 6.28
CA LEU A 646 13.93 0.46 5.27
C LEU A 646 13.65 -0.18 3.90
N SER A 647 14.04 -1.44 3.69
CA SER A 647 13.81 -2.13 2.42
C SER A 647 12.32 -2.39 2.24
N ARG A 648 11.81 -2.02 1.06
CA ARG A 648 10.45 -2.35 0.64
C ARG A 648 10.41 -3.85 0.30
N PRO A 649 9.46 -4.62 0.86
CA PRO A 649 9.40 -6.05 0.60
C PRO A 649 9.02 -6.32 -0.87
N LEU A 650 9.58 -7.40 -1.43
CA LEU A 650 9.43 -7.72 -2.85
C LEU A 650 7.96 -7.98 -3.24
N HIS A 651 7.17 -8.61 -2.37
CA HIS A 651 5.74 -8.82 -2.66
C HIS A 651 4.97 -7.51 -2.91
N ALA A 652 5.35 -6.42 -2.23
CA ALA A 652 4.73 -5.12 -2.43
C ALA A 652 5.16 -4.49 -3.76
N ILE A 653 6.41 -4.70 -4.18
CA ILE A 653 6.92 -4.24 -5.49
C ILE A 653 6.21 -5.00 -6.63
N LEU A 654 6.00 -6.32 -6.47
CA LEU A 654 5.25 -7.14 -7.43
C LEU A 654 3.78 -6.71 -7.52
N ALA A 655 3.15 -6.42 -6.37
CA ALA A 655 1.77 -5.94 -6.33
C ALA A 655 1.60 -4.58 -7.00
N ASP A 656 2.56 -3.66 -6.82
CA ASP A 656 2.61 -2.34 -7.47
C ASP A 656 2.71 -2.49 -9.00
N ALA A 657 3.68 -3.29 -9.48
CA ALA A 657 3.85 -3.55 -10.91
C ALA A 657 2.59 -4.18 -11.55
N TYR A 658 2.00 -5.18 -10.89
CA TYR A 658 0.78 -5.82 -11.39
C TYR A 658 -0.43 -4.89 -11.34
N ALA A 659 -0.61 -4.11 -10.28
CA ALA A 659 -1.69 -3.12 -10.21
C ALA A 659 -1.59 -2.09 -11.34
N ARG A 660 -0.37 -1.65 -11.69
CA ARG A 660 -0.13 -0.67 -12.76
C ARG A 660 -0.46 -1.18 -14.16
N TYR A 661 -0.19 -2.45 -14.46
CA TYR A 661 -0.26 -2.96 -15.84
C TYR A 661 -1.29 -4.06 -16.08
N GLY A 662 -1.68 -4.83 -15.06
CA GLY A 662 -2.64 -5.93 -15.20
C GLY A 662 -2.15 -7.06 -16.12
N ARG A 663 -0.84 -7.18 -16.32
CA ARG A 663 -0.20 -8.16 -17.21
C ARG A 663 0.34 -9.36 -16.43
N PRO A 664 0.44 -10.55 -17.06
CA PRO A 664 1.20 -11.66 -16.48
C PRO A 664 2.58 -11.18 -16.05
N ILE A 665 3.01 -11.58 -14.85
CA ILE A 665 4.24 -11.10 -14.22
C ILE A 665 5.07 -12.29 -13.76
N PHE A 666 6.40 -12.18 -13.83
CA PHE A 666 7.31 -13.17 -13.26
C PHE A 666 8.61 -12.51 -12.82
N ILE A 667 9.37 -13.19 -11.96
CA ILE A 667 10.75 -12.77 -11.69
C ILE A 667 11.59 -13.21 -12.88
N ALA A 668 12.01 -12.27 -13.71
CA ALA A 668 12.76 -12.54 -14.93
C ALA A 668 14.25 -12.73 -14.66
N GLU A 669 14.77 -12.09 -13.61
CA GLU A 669 16.15 -12.26 -13.17
C GLU A 669 16.28 -12.06 -11.65
N THR A 670 16.97 -12.98 -10.99
CA THR A 670 17.37 -12.83 -9.59
C THR A 670 18.53 -13.76 -9.25
N GLY A 671 19.43 -13.31 -8.38
CA GLY A 671 20.59 -14.08 -7.95
C GLY A 671 21.42 -13.38 -6.87
N ILE A 672 22.32 -14.14 -6.26
CA ILE A 672 23.37 -13.63 -5.36
C ILE A 672 24.58 -14.57 -5.42
N GLU A 673 25.76 -14.13 -5.03
CA GLU A 673 26.97 -14.96 -5.04
C GLU A 673 27.14 -15.80 -3.76
N GLY A 674 27.89 -16.90 -3.90
CA GLY A 674 28.50 -17.63 -2.79
C GLY A 674 27.51 -18.46 -1.95
N SER A 675 27.76 -18.53 -0.65
CA SER A 675 26.97 -19.32 0.30
C SER A 675 25.57 -18.74 0.58
N ALA A 676 25.32 -17.48 0.18
CA ALA A 676 24.03 -16.82 0.36
C ALA A 676 22.94 -17.31 -0.62
N ARG A 677 23.33 -17.93 -1.75
CA ARG A 677 22.43 -18.42 -2.81
C ARG A 677 21.17 -19.16 -2.30
N PRO A 678 21.27 -20.16 -1.40
CA PRO A 678 20.10 -20.90 -0.95
C PRO A 678 19.15 -20.04 -0.10
N ALA A 679 19.69 -19.17 0.76
CA ALA A 679 18.87 -18.29 1.61
C ALA A 679 18.14 -17.24 0.76
N TRP A 680 18.81 -16.68 -0.24
CA TRP A 680 18.23 -15.76 -1.21
C TRP A 680 17.05 -16.37 -1.96
N LEU A 681 17.24 -17.55 -2.55
CA LEU A 681 16.14 -18.22 -3.28
C LEU A 681 14.94 -18.53 -2.37
N ARG A 682 15.17 -18.96 -1.11
CA ARG A 682 14.07 -19.16 -0.15
C ARG A 682 13.31 -17.85 0.13
N MET A 683 14.03 -16.75 0.29
CA MET A 683 13.43 -15.43 0.49
C MET A 683 12.59 -15.03 -0.72
N ILE A 684 13.14 -15.13 -1.94
CA ILE A 684 12.39 -14.82 -3.17
C ILE A 684 11.12 -15.67 -3.28
N LEU A 685 11.21 -16.99 -3.07
CA LEU A 685 10.05 -17.88 -3.15
C LEU A 685 9.01 -17.58 -2.06
N ARG A 686 9.43 -17.15 -0.86
CA ARG A 686 8.52 -16.69 0.19
C ARG A 686 7.79 -15.41 -0.23
N GLU A 687 8.51 -14.42 -0.74
CA GLU A 687 7.92 -13.15 -1.19
C GLU A 687 6.97 -13.35 -2.37
N VAL A 688 7.31 -14.24 -3.31
CA VAL A 688 6.42 -14.63 -4.42
C VAL A 688 5.13 -15.27 -3.91
N ARG A 689 5.17 -16.14 -2.90
CA ARG A 689 3.95 -16.71 -2.28
C ARG A 689 3.09 -15.64 -1.63
N ILE A 690 3.70 -14.65 -0.97
CA ILE A 690 2.97 -13.54 -0.37
C ILE A 690 2.32 -12.67 -1.45
N ALA A 691 3.01 -12.38 -2.55
CA ALA A 691 2.42 -11.68 -3.69
C ALA A 691 1.24 -12.45 -4.30
N GLN A 692 1.36 -13.78 -4.45
CA GLN A 692 0.26 -14.62 -4.91
C GLN A 692 -0.94 -14.61 -3.96
N SER A 693 -0.72 -14.61 -2.63
CA SER A 693 -1.82 -14.49 -1.65
C SER A 693 -2.48 -13.10 -1.64
N LEU A 694 -1.79 -12.07 -2.14
CA LEU A 694 -2.35 -10.74 -2.39
C LEU A 694 -3.12 -10.63 -3.71
N GLY A 695 -3.03 -11.64 -4.58
CA GLY A 695 -3.72 -11.68 -5.88
C GLY A 695 -2.86 -11.34 -7.08
N VAL A 696 -1.53 -11.34 -6.94
CA VAL A 696 -0.60 -11.17 -8.05
C VAL A 696 -0.35 -12.52 -8.73
N PRO A 697 -0.74 -12.72 -10.00
CA PRO A 697 -0.52 -13.97 -10.71
C PRO A 697 0.94 -14.09 -11.17
N VAL A 698 1.85 -14.32 -10.23
CA VAL A 698 3.27 -14.57 -10.55
C VAL A 698 3.39 -15.90 -11.28
N GLU A 699 3.81 -15.89 -12.55
CA GLU A 699 3.86 -17.04 -13.47
C GLU A 699 5.16 -17.86 -13.37
N GLY A 700 6.23 -17.28 -12.82
CA GLY A 700 7.52 -17.95 -12.71
C GLY A 700 8.58 -17.21 -11.89
N THR A 701 9.71 -17.87 -11.67
CA THR A 701 10.89 -17.31 -11.03
C THR A 701 12.15 -17.84 -11.70
N CYS A 702 12.89 -16.94 -12.36
CA CYS A 702 14.11 -17.23 -13.09
C CYS A 702 15.34 -16.95 -12.24
N LEU A 703 16.12 -18.01 -11.96
CA LEU A 703 17.46 -17.87 -11.39
C LEU A 703 18.40 -17.40 -12.49
N TYR A 704 18.93 -16.18 -12.33
CA TYR A 704 19.77 -15.53 -13.31
C TYR A 704 21.04 -14.97 -12.64
N PRO A 705 22.23 -15.39 -13.09
CA PRO A 705 22.46 -16.47 -14.05
C PRO A 705 22.30 -17.86 -13.41
N ILE A 706 21.95 -18.86 -14.21
CA ILE A 706 21.83 -20.27 -13.82
C ILE A 706 23.18 -20.98 -13.84
N LEU A 707 24.13 -20.42 -14.58
CA LEU A 707 25.54 -20.80 -14.57
C LEU A 707 26.33 -19.79 -13.75
N ASP A 708 27.35 -20.25 -13.03
CA ASP A 708 28.44 -19.35 -12.64
C ASP A 708 29.01 -18.69 -13.91
N HIS A 709 29.66 -17.54 -13.79
CA HIS A 709 30.25 -16.89 -14.97
C HIS A 709 31.47 -16.04 -14.62
N PRO A 710 32.28 -15.67 -15.62
CA PRO A 710 33.26 -14.60 -15.47
C PRO A 710 32.56 -13.24 -15.29
N GLY A 711 33.02 -12.45 -14.33
CA GLY A 711 32.50 -11.13 -14.02
C GLY A 711 32.60 -10.19 -15.21
N TRP A 712 31.57 -9.35 -15.38
CA TRP A 712 31.47 -8.44 -16.51
C TRP A 712 32.66 -7.48 -16.63
N ASP A 713 33.23 -7.05 -15.50
CA ASP A 713 34.25 -6.01 -15.46
C ASP A 713 35.69 -6.53 -15.44
N ASP A 714 35.93 -7.73 -14.91
CA ASP A 714 37.28 -8.17 -14.53
C ASP A 714 37.54 -9.66 -14.79
N ASP A 715 36.61 -10.36 -15.43
CA ASP A 715 36.66 -11.81 -15.67
C ASP A 715 36.81 -12.64 -14.37
N ARG A 716 36.53 -12.05 -13.18
CA ARG A 716 36.56 -12.75 -11.88
C ARG A 716 35.54 -13.88 -11.91
N TYR A 717 35.88 -15.03 -11.33
CA TYR A 717 34.88 -16.09 -11.14
C TYR A 717 33.76 -15.64 -10.19
N CYS A 718 32.53 -15.61 -10.70
CA CYS A 718 31.32 -15.29 -9.94
C CYS A 718 30.54 -16.59 -9.62
N PRO A 719 30.58 -17.09 -8.37
CA PRO A 719 29.85 -18.29 -7.97
C PRO A 719 28.38 -17.99 -7.65
N ASN A 720 27.57 -17.60 -8.64
CA ASN A 720 26.16 -17.21 -8.49
C ASN A 720 25.15 -18.23 -9.05
N GLY A 721 25.58 -19.14 -9.93
CA GLY A 721 24.70 -20.08 -10.61
C GLY A 721 24.34 -21.32 -9.81
N LEU A 722 23.43 -22.11 -10.38
CA LEU A 722 23.15 -23.47 -9.95
C LEU A 722 24.20 -24.44 -10.48
N LEU A 723 24.68 -24.25 -11.71
CA LEU A 723 25.70 -25.09 -12.32
C LEU A 723 27.04 -24.33 -12.34
N ALA A 724 28.13 -25.05 -12.07
CA ALA A 724 29.46 -24.45 -12.10
C ALA A 724 29.92 -24.14 -13.54
N CYS A 725 30.59 -23.00 -13.72
CA CYS A 725 31.28 -22.63 -14.94
C CYS A 725 32.75 -23.04 -14.83
N SER A 726 33.03 -24.31 -15.12
CA SER A 726 34.41 -24.81 -15.20
C SER A 726 34.74 -25.25 -16.63
N PRO A 727 35.82 -24.74 -17.25
CA PRO A 727 36.28 -25.18 -18.56
C PRO A 727 36.91 -26.58 -18.55
N ILE A 728 37.18 -27.15 -17.37
CA ILE A 728 37.88 -28.44 -17.20
C ILE A 728 36.89 -29.60 -17.07
N VAL A 729 35.65 -29.33 -16.68
CA VAL A 729 34.67 -30.37 -16.33
C VAL A 729 33.59 -30.43 -17.39
N SER A 730 33.64 -31.47 -18.23
CA SER A 730 32.59 -31.79 -19.21
C SER A 730 31.25 -32.14 -18.58
N ASN A 731 31.21 -32.33 -17.26
CA ASN A 731 30.02 -32.68 -16.48
C ASN A 731 29.79 -31.65 -15.36
N ARG A 732 28.98 -30.63 -15.65
CA ARG A 732 28.63 -29.60 -14.64
C ARG A 732 27.73 -30.20 -13.57
N ILE A 733 28.19 -30.14 -12.32
CA ILE A 733 27.45 -30.65 -11.17
C ILE A 733 26.65 -29.50 -10.54
N PRO A 734 25.34 -29.68 -10.27
CA PRO A 734 24.56 -28.69 -9.54
C PRO A 734 25.09 -28.42 -8.13
N HIS A 735 25.10 -27.15 -7.73
CA HIS A 735 25.40 -26.74 -6.37
C HIS A 735 24.40 -27.36 -5.39
N ALA A 736 24.87 -28.31 -4.56
CA ALA A 736 24.02 -29.18 -3.75
C ALA A 736 22.99 -28.41 -2.91
N ALA A 737 23.43 -27.40 -2.15
CA ALA A 737 22.53 -26.65 -1.28
C ALA A 737 21.47 -25.82 -2.03
N LEU A 738 21.76 -25.39 -3.27
CA LEU A 738 20.78 -24.66 -4.08
C LEU A 738 19.81 -25.65 -4.75
N ALA A 739 20.32 -26.78 -5.25
CA ALA A 739 19.51 -27.88 -5.76
C ALA A 739 18.56 -28.43 -4.69
N ASP A 740 18.97 -28.50 -3.42
CA ASP A 740 18.11 -28.93 -2.32
C ASP A 740 16.96 -27.95 -2.07
N VAL A 741 17.18 -26.65 -2.18
CA VAL A 741 16.08 -25.65 -2.11
C VAL A 741 15.11 -25.84 -3.28
N ILE A 742 15.61 -26.14 -4.48
CA ILE A 742 14.80 -26.41 -5.67
C ILE A 742 13.95 -27.68 -5.48
N ARG A 743 14.52 -28.76 -4.92
CA ARG A 743 13.85 -30.05 -4.70
C ARG A 743 12.84 -30.04 -3.55
N THR A 744 13.20 -29.42 -2.42
CA THR A 744 12.42 -29.45 -1.16
C THR A 744 11.32 -28.40 -1.12
N ARG A 745 11.08 -27.69 -2.23
CA ARG A 745 10.06 -26.64 -2.30
C ARG A 745 8.69 -27.19 -1.85
N PRO A 746 8.01 -26.54 -0.88
CA PRO A 746 6.59 -26.73 -0.71
C PRO A 746 5.94 -26.45 -2.06
N LEU A 747 5.20 -27.43 -2.60
CA LEU A 747 4.47 -27.33 -3.86
C LEU A 747 3.79 -25.96 -3.93
N LEU A 748 4.23 -25.11 -4.86
CA LEU A 748 3.53 -23.88 -5.21
C LEU A 748 2.23 -24.33 -5.88
N VAL A 749 1.19 -24.48 -5.06
CA VAL A 749 -0.20 -24.79 -5.41
C VAL A 749 -0.37 -26.03 -6.29
N ASN A 750 -0.49 -27.19 -5.64
CA ASN A 750 -1.15 -28.36 -6.23
C ASN A 750 -2.44 -28.64 -5.45
N PRO A 751 -3.61 -28.12 -5.87
CA PRO A 751 -4.88 -28.40 -5.19
C PRO A 751 -5.58 -29.66 -5.68
N GLU A 752 -5.08 -30.36 -6.71
CA GLU A 752 -5.73 -31.57 -7.26
C GLU A 752 -5.38 -32.86 -6.50
N SER A 753 -5.09 -32.75 -5.20
CA SER A 753 -4.89 -33.92 -4.33
C SER A 753 -5.69 -33.82 -3.02
N ALA A 754 -6.94 -33.36 -3.13
CA ALA A 754 -8.00 -33.58 -2.14
C ALA A 754 -9.31 -33.94 -2.85
#